data_AF-A0A667YHS4-F1
#
_entry.id   AF-A0A667YHS4-F1
#
_cell.length_a   1.000
_cell.length_b   1.000
_cell.length_c   1.000
_cell.angle_alpha   90.00
_cell.angle_beta   90.00
_cell.angle_gamma   90.00
#
_symmetry.space_group_name_H-M   'P 1'
#
loop_
_entity.id
_entity.type
_entity.pdbx_description
1 polymer ?
#
loop_
_entity_poly.entity_id
_entity_poly.type
_entity_poly.pdbx_seq_one_letter_code
_entity_poly.pdbx_strand_id
1 'polypeptide(L)'
;ASMPGDVILHNAHSTGVLKQRVAALEQEREEFIKLKQQLEAEFNQKRAKFKELYLSKEEELKRQAASLEGAQAELSSVQAQLAQARAEMENIKAVATVSESTKQEAIDQVRSQWQEEVASLQAIMKDTVCEYEAQFHQRLEQERTQWNQYREAVERELADLRRRLTEGQEEENLEDEMKKAQEDAEKLRSVVMPMEQEIAALKAKLTTAEERVKELEASKVKELNHVLEAEKSCRTDLEMYVAVLNTQKSVLQEDAEKLRKELHEVCHKLELERQQHNQLKHTWQRANDQFLESQRLLMRDMQRIESVLSSEQLRQVEEMKKKDQEDEKQRLSQVKEIQDEDGGDHTEPSEDLFLGLSPHTNHSAHGSIHSLDTEVVAGAHMDPYKENLRRVQSTDSLGSSLSAQQGLGGHNHKAKSASHLDESDFGPLVGADCGVTEGNFGETASVSSIKLTASHFLLTKDQEKAIKAMTPEQEETASLLSSISHAPDTAYLPPSGYRLVSDSEWNLLQQEVKNAGRKLGRRCDMCSNYEKQLQVIQGQEAETRDQVKKLQVMLRQANDQLERTMSEKQELEDSVKSGNEEVTAKVSLVQRVQESETLLSTLQQGFSQAKRNTQEQMAVLMQSREQVADELSRLQRDNESLQGKHRLHLELQQQEDFQMPNTVQELQGLVLQLREDMVAVRTAADHLEEKLKAEILFLKEQIQAEQCLKENLEDTLQLEIEGCKEEIVFSGFFLQLQNSLSEKSETLETIQGLKTNLEQQLKELSSTKSALESQVLDERDKAQRLQTELDVSEQVQKDFVKLSQTLQVQLERIRQADSLDRIRVILNDTNLTDINQLPET
;
A
#
# COMPACT_ATOMS: atom_id res chain seq x y z
N ALA A 1 -43.90 98.22 125.83
CA ALA A 1 -44.57 96.98 126.30
C ALA A 1 -44.94 96.14 125.08
N SER A 2 -45.10 94.82 125.26
CA SER A 2 -45.64 93.84 124.29
C SER A 2 -44.98 93.70 122.90
N MET A 3 -44.21 92.61 122.76
CA MET A 3 -44.20 91.64 121.65
C MET A 3 -44.16 92.09 120.17
N PRO A 4 -43.02 91.84 119.49
CA PRO A 4 -42.95 91.49 118.08
C PRO A 4 -42.69 89.96 117.93
N GLY A 5 -43.73 89.12 118.04
CA GLY A 5 -43.60 87.65 118.06
C GLY A 5 -44.04 86.93 116.78
N ASP A 6 -45.34 87.00 116.46
CA ASP A 6 -46.00 85.99 115.60
C ASP A 6 -45.66 86.06 114.10
N VAL A 7 -45.11 87.18 113.62
CA VAL A 7 -44.76 87.39 112.20
C VAL A 7 -43.65 86.44 111.75
N ILE A 8 -42.75 86.02 112.65
CA ILE A 8 -41.60 85.17 112.32
C ILE A 8 -42.04 83.71 112.09
N LEU A 9 -42.96 83.19 112.89
CA LEU A 9 -43.42 81.79 112.81
C LEU A 9 -44.21 81.51 111.53
N HIS A 10 -45.09 82.42 111.12
CA HIS A 10 -45.88 82.25 109.89
C HIS A 10 -44.99 82.27 108.64
N ASN A 11 -43.96 83.13 108.63
CA ASN A 11 -42.99 83.22 107.55
C ASN A 11 -42.04 82.00 107.51
N ALA A 12 -41.66 81.46 108.67
CA ALA A 12 -40.90 80.21 108.77
C ALA A 12 -41.69 79.00 108.21
N HIS A 13 -42.99 78.91 108.50
CA HIS A 13 -43.83 77.82 108.00
C HIS A 13 -44.05 77.92 106.48
N SER A 14 -44.28 79.13 105.96
CA SER A 14 -44.39 79.41 104.53
C SER A 14 -43.10 79.07 103.76
N THR A 15 -41.94 79.52 104.27
CA THR A 15 -40.63 79.21 103.65
C THR A 15 -40.26 77.73 103.74
N GLY A 16 -40.73 77.00 104.76
CA GLY A 16 -40.65 75.54 104.81
C GLY A 16 -41.42 74.84 103.68
N VAL A 17 -42.69 75.20 103.49
CA VAL A 17 -43.54 74.66 102.41
C VAL A 17 -42.98 75.04 101.03
N LEU A 18 -42.48 76.26 100.86
CA LEU A 18 -41.83 76.69 99.62
C LEU A 18 -40.57 75.87 99.31
N LYS A 19 -39.69 75.62 100.30
CA LYS A 19 -38.52 74.75 100.12
C LYS A 19 -38.92 73.32 99.74
N GLN A 20 -39.95 72.77 100.36
CA GLN A 20 -40.44 71.43 100.06
C GLN A 20 -41.06 71.35 98.66
N ARG A 21 -41.74 72.41 98.20
CA ARG A 21 -42.26 72.50 96.82
C ARG A 21 -41.15 72.71 95.79
N VAL A 22 -40.09 73.46 96.11
CA VAL A 22 -38.90 73.60 95.27
C VAL A 22 -38.19 72.25 95.12
N ALA A 23 -37.92 71.53 96.21
CA ALA A 23 -37.31 70.20 96.16
C ALA A 23 -38.14 69.19 95.33
N ALA A 24 -39.47 69.23 95.43
CA ALA A 24 -40.35 68.42 94.59
C ALA A 24 -40.26 68.80 93.09
N LEU A 25 -40.21 70.10 92.76
CA LEU A 25 -40.03 70.57 91.39
C LEU A 25 -38.62 70.28 90.83
N GLU A 26 -37.60 70.24 91.69
CA GLU A 26 -36.24 69.82 91.34
C GLU A 26 -36.18 68.32 91.06
N GLN A 27 -36.88 67.49 91.85
CA GLN A 27 -37.05 66.07 91.57
C GLN A 27 -37.85 65.82 90.27
N GLU A 28 -39.01 66.45 90.10
CA GLU A 28 -39.81 66.38 88.86
C GLU A 28 -38.95 66.78 87.63
N ARG A 29 -38.09 67.80 87.77
CA ARG A 29 -37.15 68.25 86.73
C ARG A 29 -36.04 67.23 86.46
N GLU A 30 -35.46 66.60 87.48
CA GLU A 30 -34.50 65.52 87.30
C GLU A 30 -35.11 64.30 86.60
N GLU A 31 -36.33 63.91 86.98
CA GLU A 31 -37.07 62.82 86.36
C GLU A 31 -37.40 63.14 84.90
N PHE A 32 -37.78 64.38 84.59
CA PHE A 32 -37.94 64.85 83.20
C PHE A 32 -36.64 64.80 82.40
N ILE A 33 -35.50 65.15 82.99
CA ILE A 33 -34.19 65.08 82.34
C ILE A 33 -33.79 63.62 82.06
N LYS A 34 -34.00 62.71 83.03
CA LYS A 34 -33.73 61.27 82.90
C LYS A 34 -34.61 60.66 81.80
N LEU A 35 -35.92 60.95 81.81
CA LEU A 35 -36.86 60.50 80.78
C LEU A 35 -36.50 61.04 79.39
N LYS A 36 -36.13 62.33 79.28
CA LYS A 36 -35.65 62.93 78.04
C LYS A 36 -34.41 62.21 77.51
N GLN A 37 -33.40 61.99 78.35
CA GLN A 37 -32.16 61.28 77.98
C GLN A 37 -32.45 59.85 77.52
N GLN A 38 -33.39 59.16 78.16
CA GLN A 38 -33.82 57.81 77.79
C GLN A 38 -34.50 57.79 76.41
N LEU A 39 -35.39 58.75 76.12
CA LEU A 39 -36.02 58.92 74.80
C LEU A 39 -35.01 59.31 73.71
N GLU A 40 -34.02 60.17 74.02
CA GLU A 40 -32.93 60.52 73.11
C GLU A 40 -32.01 59.31 72.82
N ALA A 41 -31.73 58.48 73.83
CA ALA A 41 -30.98 57.23 73.65
C ALA A 41 -31.76 56.20 72.80
N GLU A 42 -33.06 56.02 73.06
CA GLU A 42 -33.93 55.17 72.23
C GLU A 42 -34.00 55.65 70.78
N PHE A 43 -34.19 56.96 70.56
CA PHE A 43 -34.24 57.54 69.21
C PHE A 43 -32.93 57.31 68.46
N ASN A 44 -31.78 57.51 69.12
CA ASN A 44 -30.48 57.24 68.52
C ASN A 44 -30.25 55.74 68.26
N GLN A 45 -30.70 54.83 69.13
CA GLN A 45 -30.64 53.39 68.87
C GLN A 45 -31.54 52.98 67.68
N LYS A 46 -32.77 53.51 67.62
CA LYS A 46 -33.70 53.29 66.50
C LYS A 46 -33.10 53.81 65.18
N ARG A 47 -32.51 55.01 65.19
CA ARG A 47 -31.80 55.61 64.05
C ARG A 47 -30.58 54.78 63.60
N ALA A 48 -29.80 54.23 64.55
CA ALA A 48 -28.67 53.35 64.24
C ALA A 48 -29.13 52.08 63.52
N LYS A 49 -30.13 51.38 64.06
CA LYS A 49 -30.74 50.18 63.45
C LYS A 49 -31.32 50.46 62.05
N PHE A 50 -31.96 51.61 61.84
CA PHE A 50 -32.43 52.00 60.50
C PHE A 50 -31.28 52.26 59.51
N LYS A 51 -30.17 52.87 59.96
CA LYS A 51 -28.98 53.08 59.11
C LYS A 51 -28.32 51.75 58.73
N GLU A 52 -28.19 50.84 59.69
CA GLU A 52 -27.66 49.49 59.51
C GLU A 52 -28.51 48.67 58.53
N LEU A 53 -29.84 48.67 58.69
CA LEU A 53 -30.77 48.03 57.77
C LEU A 53 -30.70 48.63 56.35
N TYR A 54 -30.56 49.95 56.23
CA TYR A 54 -30.42 50.63 54.94
C TYR A 54 -29.12 50.22 54.23
N LEU A 55 -27.99 50.25 54.92
CA LEU A 55 -26.69 49.83 54.37
C LEU A 55 -26.71 48.35 53.94
N SER A 56 -27.27 47.47 54.78
CA SER A 56 -27.48 46.06 54.44
C SER A 56 -28.32 45.88 53.16
N LYS A 57 -29.35 46.70 52.95
CA LYS A 57 -30.15 46.68 51.71
C LYS A 57 -29.47 47.34 50.51
N GLU A 58 -28.60 48.31 50.72
CA GLU A 58 -27.76 48.90 49.67
C GLU A 58 -26.69 47.90 49.19
N GLU A 59 -26.08 47.15 50.10
CA GLU A 59 -25.16 46.05 49.79
C GLU A 59 -25.88 44.88 49.10
N GLU A 60 -27.10 44.54 49.55
CA GLU A 60 -27.94 43.54 48.90
C GLU A 60 -28.25 43.93 47.45
N LEU A 61 -28.69 45.17 47.20
CA LEU A 61 -28.95 45.70 45.86
C LEU A 61 -27.70 45.68 44.97
N LYS A 62 -26.51 46.03 45.51
CA LYS A 62 -25.25 45.95 44.76
C LYS A 62 -24.89 44.51 44.38
N ARG A 63 -25.11 43.55 45.28
CA ARG A 63 -24.85 42.13 45.03
C ARG A 63 -25.81 41.56 43.98
N GLN A 64 -27.09 41.96 44.02
CA GLN A 64 -28.09 41.58 43.03
C GLN A 64 -27.80 42.23 41.66
N ALA A 65 -27.39 43.50 41.62
CA ALA A 65 -26.98 44.16 40.39
C ALA A 65 -25.76 43.46 39.73
N ALA A 66 -24.72 43.16 40.50
CA ALA A 66 -23.55 42.43 40.00
C ALA A 66 -23.90 41.01 39.51
N SER A 67 -24.82 40.32 40.19
CA SER A 67 -25.33 39.02 39.74
C SER A 67 -26.14 39.11 38.44
N LEU A 68 -26.83 40.23 38.21
CA LEU A 68 -27.64 40.47 37.02
C LEU A 68 -26.74 40.87 35.84
N GLU A 69 -25.70 41.69 36.06
CA GLU A 69 -24.65 41.95 35.07
C GLU A 69 -23.89 40.67 34.68
N GLY A 70 -23.60 39.79 35.64
CA GLY A 70 -23.02 38.47 35.39
C GLY A 70 -23.91 37.60 34.49
N ALA A 71 -25.18 37.44 34.84
CA ALA A 71 -26.16 36.71 34.04
C ALA A 71 -26.37 37.32 32.63
N GLN A 72 -26.31 38.65 32.51
CA GLN A 72 -26.39 39.35 31.22
C GLN A 72 -25.15 39.08 30.35
N ALA A 73 -23.96 39.03 30.94
CA ALA A 73 -22.72 38.65 30.26
C ALA A 73 -22.76 37.18 29.80
N GLU A 74 -23.15 36.25 30.68
CA GLU A 74 -23.35 34.84 30.33
C GLU A 74 -24.37 34.66 29.19
N LEU A 75 -25.52 35.33 29.26
CA LEU A 75 -26.54 35.31 28.21
C LEU A 75 -25.99 35.78 26.85
N SER A 76 -25.21 36.86 26.82
CA SER A 76 -24.59 37.34 25.57
C SER A 76 -23.49 36.41 25.04
N SER A 77 -22.73 35.75 25.92
CA SER A 77 -21.77 34.70 25.54
C SER A 77 -22.47 33.49 24.91
N VAL A 78 -23.54 33.00 25.54
CA VAL A 78 -24.36 31.89 25.00
C VAL A 78 -25.03 32.27 23.68
N GLN A 79 -25.50 33.52 23.52
CA GLN A 79 -26.03 34.01 22.25
C GLN A 79 -24.96 34.05 21.14
N ALA A 80 -23.72 34.45 21.46
CA ALA A 80 -22.61 34.43 20.51
C ALA A 80 -22.23 32.99 20.10
N GLN A 81 -22.12 32.07 21.05
CA GLN A 81 -21.88 30.64 20.78
C GLN A 81 -22.99 30.03 19.91
N LEU A 82 -24.25 30.36 20.18
CA LEU A 82 -25.40 29.89 19.41
C LEU A 82 -25.46 30.51 18.00
N ALA A 83 -24.95 31.72 17.80
CA ALA A 83 -24.77 32.31 16.47
C ALA A 83 -23.65 31.63 15.68
N GLN A 84 -22.51 31.33 16.34
CA GLN A 84 -21.40 30.59 15.75
C GLN A 84 -21.82 29.17 15.33
N ALA A 85 -22.42 28.40 16.23
CA ALA A 85 -22.87 27.03 15.95
C ALA A 85 -23.92 26.97 14.80
N ARG A 86 -24.71 28.03 14.61
CA ARG A 86 -25.60 28.16 13.44
C ARG A 86 -24.82 28.37 12.15
N ALA A 87 -23.81 29.25 12.14
CA ALA A 87 -22.96 29.46 10.96
C ALA A 87 -22.17 28.20 10.58
N GLU A 88 -21.65 27.48 11.58
CA GLU A 88 -20.99 26.18 11.39
C GLU A 88 -21.97 25.15 10.81
N MET A 89 -23.20 25.04 11.32
CA MET A 89 -24.23 24.16 10.77
C MET A 89 -24.57 24.48 9.31
N GLU A 90 -24.70 25.75 8.91
CA GLU A 90 -24.97 26.11 7.51
C GLU A 90 -23.77 25.81 6.59
N ASN A 91 -22.53 26.03 7.05
CA ASN A 91 -21.33 25.62 6.32
C ASN A 91 -21.29 24.10 6.11
N ILE A 92 -21.63 23.32 7.14
CA ILE A 92 -21.66 21.86 7.08
C ILE A 92 -22.74 21.37 6.11
N LYS A 93 -23.93 21.99 6.10
CA LYS A 93 -24.97 21.71 5.09
C LYS A 93 -24.50 22.00 3.66
N ALA A 94 -23.80 23.12 3.45
CA ALA A 94 -23.24 23.46 2.14
C ALA A 94 -22.21 22.42 1.67
N VAL A 95 -21.26 22.03 2.54
CA VAL A 95 -20.27 20.99 2.25
C VAL A 95 -20.93 19.63 1.99
N ALA A 96 -21.92 19.25 2.78
CA ALA A 96 -22.68 18.01 2.57
C ALA A 96 -23.43 18.01 1.23
N THR A 97 -24.03 19.15 0.83
CA THR A 97 -24.76 19.30 -0.43
C THR A 97 -23.81 19.17 -1.65
N VAL A 98 -22.62 19.79 -1.59
CA VAL A 98 -21.58 19.66 -2.62
C VAL A 98 -20.97 18.26 -2.65
N SER A 99 -20.81 17.62 -1.48
CA SER A 99 -20.36 16.22 -1.41
C SER A 99 -21.39 15.25 -1.98
N GLU A 100 -22.69 15.55 -1.91
CA GLU A 100 -23.73 14.70 -2.46
C GLU A 100 -23.91 14.93 -3.97
N SER A 101 -23.81 16.17 -4.45
CA SER A 101 -23.82 16.44 -5.90
C SER A 101 -22.62 15.79 -6.59
N THR A 102 -21.41 15.91 -6.04
CA THR A 102 -20.21 15.28 -6.63
C THR A 102 -20.23 13.75 -6.59
N LYS A 103 -20.87 13.11 -5.59
CA LYS A 103 -21.16 11.67 -5.64
C LYS A 103 -22.15 11.34 -6.75
N GLN A 104 -23.24 12.10 -6.87
CA GLN A 104 -24.28 11.87 -7.88
C GLN A 104 -23.73 12.05 -9.30
N GLU A 105 -22.91 13.09 -9.52
CA GLU A 105 -22.17 13.36 -10.75
C GLU A 105 -21.23 12.19 -11.10
N ALA A 106 -20.48 11.65 -10.13
CA ALA A 106 -19.62 10.48 -10.35
C ALA A 106 -20.41 9.19 -10.66
N ILE A 107 -21.54 8.96 -9.98
CA ILE A 107 -22.45 7.84 -10.25
C ILE A 107 -23.03 7.95 -11.66
N ASP A 108 -23.46 9.14 -12.07
CA ASP A 108 -24.04 9.37 -13.40
C ASP A 108 -22.98 9.37 -14.51
N GLN A 109 -21.73 9.76 -14.23
CA GLN A 109 -20.60 9.57 -15.14
C GLN A 109 -20.32 8.07 -15.39
N VAL A 110 -20.27 7.25 -14.33
CA VAL A 110 -20.09 5.79 -14.47
C VAL A 110 -21.29 5.16 -15.20
N ARG A 111 -22.52 5.64 -14.97
CA ARG A 111 -23.70 5.21 -15.73
C ARG A 111 -23.62 5.59 -17.22
N SER A 112 -23.14 6.79 -17.55
CA SER A 112 -22.94 7.23 -18.94
C SER A 112 -21.91 6.32 -19.63
N GLN A 113 -20.75 6.10 -19.02
CA GLN A 113 -19.73 5.18 -19.52
C GLN A 113 -20.29 3.77 -19.74
N TRP A 114 -21.07 3.23 -18.81
CA TRP A 114 -21.67 1.89 -18.98
C TRP A 114 -22.71 1.85 -20.11
N GLN A 115 -23.46 2.94 -20.34
CA GLN A 115 -24.39 3.05 -21.48
C GLN A 115 -23.64 3.22 -22.81
N GLU A 116 -22.54 3.97 -22.83
CA GLU A 116 -21.68 4.19 -24.00
C GLU A 116 -20.98 2.88 -24.41
N GLU A 117 -20.42 2.12 -23.46
CA GLU A 117 -19.83 0.79 -23.72
C GLU A 117 -20.89 -0.22 -24.22
N VAL A 118 -22.08 -0.25 -23.62
CA VAL A 118 -23.18 -1.11 -24.10
C VAL A 118 -23.63 -0.69 -25.51
N ALA A 119 -23.72 0.60 -25.81
CA ALA A 119 -24.06 1.09 -27.14
C ALA A 119 -22.95 0.78 -28.17
N SER A 120 -21.68 0.89 -27.78
CA SER A 120 -20.51 0.55 -28.59
C SER A 120 -20.50 -0.96 -28.94
N LEU A 121 -20.67 -1.83 -27.95
CA LEU A 121 -20.76 -3.28 -28.16
C LEU A 121 -21.98 -3.66 -29.01
N GLN A 122 -23.12 -3.00 -28.83
CA GLN A 122 -24.30 -3.19 -29.69
C GLN A 122 -24.07 -2.72 -31.14
N ALA A 123 -23.32 -1.62 -31.34
CA ALA A 123 -22.95 -1.16 -32.68
C ALA A 123 -22.00 -2.16 -33.37
N ILE A 124 -20.92 -2.57 -32.70
CA ILE A 124 -19.96 -3.56 -33.24
C ILE A 124 -20.65 -4.89 -33.56
N MET A 125 -21.54 -5.38 -32.67
CA MET A 125 -22.30 -6.60 -32.92
C MET A 125 -23.29 -6.45 -34.09
N LYS A 126 -23.90 -5.27 -34.25
CA LYS A 126 -24.77 -4.98 -35.40
C LYS A 126 -24.00 -4.89 -36.70
N ASP A 127 -22.85 -4.22 -36.71
CA ASP A 127 -22.05 -4.00 -37.90
C ASP A 127 -21.41 -5.31 -38.40
N THR A 128 -20.92 -6.16 -37.49
CA THR A 128 -20.46 -7.52 -37.84
C THR A 128 -21.60 -8.39 -38.41
N VAL A 129 -22.83 -8.29 -37.90
CA VAL A 129 -24.00 -8.95 -38.51
C VAL A 129 -24.28 -8.39 -39.91
N CYS A 130 -24.27 -7.07 -40.10
CA CYS A 130 -24.42 -6.43 -41.41
C CYS A 130 -23.33 -6.89 -42.40
N GLU A 131 -22.08 -7.05 -41.96
CA GLU A 131 -20.98 -7.56 -42.77
C GLU A 131 -21.19 -9.03 -43.18
N TYR A 132 -21.61 -9.90 -42.26
CA TYR A 132 -21.95 -11.28 -42.59
C TYR A 132 -23.13 -11.38 -43.57
N GLU A 133 -24.17 -10.56 -43.39
CA GLU A 133 -25.30 -10.47 -44.32
C GLU A 133 -24.84 -9.97 -45.70
N ALA A 134 -24.00 -8.94 -45.77
CA ALA A 134 -23.47 -8.40 -47.03
C ALA A 134 -22.58 -9.44 -47.76
N GLN A 135 -21.68 -10.12 -47.04
CA GLN A 135 -20.87 -11.20 -47.61
C GLN A 135 -21.73 -12.36 -48.12
N PHE A 136 -22.81 -12.71 -47.42
CA PHE A 136 -23.73 -13.77 -47.85
C PHE A 136 -24.50 -13.37 -49.12
N HIS A 137 -25.02 -12.15 -49.18
CA HIS A 137 -25.65 -11.62 -50.40
C HIS A 137 -24.67 -11.56 -51.58
N GLN A 138 -23.43 -11.10 -51.36
CA GLN A 138 -22.41 -11.05 -52.41
C GLN A 138 -22.12 -12.44 -53.00
N ARG A 139 -22.04 -13.49 -52.18
CA ARG A 139 -21.85 -14.88 -52.66
C ARG A 139 -23.06 -15.35 -53.49
N LEU A 140 -24.28 -15.06 -53.05
CA LEU A 140 -25.49 -15.38 -53.82
C LEU A 140 -25.59 -14.62 -55.15
N GLU A 141 -25.08 -13.39 -55.23
CA GLU A 141 -24.99 -12.64 -56.50
C GLU A 141 -23.89 -13.19 -57.42
N GLN A 142 -22.76 -13.64 -56.87
CA GLN A 142 -21.72 -14.35 -57.63
C GLN A 142 -22.25 -15.66 -58.22
N GLU A 143 -22.99 -16.47 -57.45
CA GLU A 143 -23.64 -17.68 -57.97
C GLU A 143 -24.68 -17.34 -59.04
N ARG A 144 -25.55 -16.34 -58.81
CA ARG A 144 -26.56 -15.90 -59.79
C ARG A 144 -25.95 -15.41 -61.11
N THR A 145 -24.84 -14.67 -61.04
CA THR A 145 -24.15 -14.18 -62.25
C THR A 145 -23.47 -15.32 -63.01
N GLN A 146 -22.84 -16.28 -62.33
CA GLN A 146 -22.32 -17.50 -62.94
C GLN A 146 -23.43 -18.33 -63.63
N TRP A 147 -24.58 -18.53 -62.96
CA TRP A 147 -25.72 -19.24 -63.53
C TRP A 147 -26.35 -18.52 -64.73
N ASN A 148 -26.37 -17.18 -64.74
CA ASN A 148 -26.82 -16.41 -65.90
C ASN A 148 -25.82 -16.49 -67.07
N GLN A 149 -24.51 -16.35 -66.82
CA GLN A 149 -23.48 -16.52 -67.85
C GLN A 149 -23.51 -17.91 -68.50
N TYR A 150 -23.74 -18.96 -67.70
CA TYR A 150 -23.94 -20.32 -68.21
C TYR A 150 -25.21 -20.43 -69.07
N ARG A 151 -26.33 -19.84 -68.64
CA ARG A 151 -27.57 -19.82 -69.43
C ARG A 151 -27.38 -19.10 -70.76
N GLU A 152 -26.77 -17.91 -70.75
CA GLU A 152 -26.47 -17.13 -71.96
C GLU A 152 -25.52 -17.87 -72.92
N ALA A 153 -24.61 -18.71 -72.41
CA ALA A 153 -23.76 -19.55 -73.24
C ALA A 153 -24.58 -20.61 -73.98
N VAL A 154 -25.42 -21.35 -73.26
CA VAL A 154 -26.32 -22.36 -73.85
C VAL A 154 -27.34 -21.73 -74.80
N GLU A 155 -27.86 -20.54 -74.49
CA GLU A 155 -28.77 -19.78 -75.37
C GLU A 155 -28.07 -19.31 -76.67
N ARG A 156 -26.80 -18.91 -76.59
CA ARG A 156 -25.98 -18.60 -77.78
C ARG A 156 -25.67 -19.84 -78.63
N GLU A 157 -25.34 -20.97 -78.01
CA GLU A 157 -25.14 -22.24 -78.72
C GLU A 157 -26.43 -22.71 -79.41
N LEU A 158 -27.59 -22.59 -78.74
CA LEU A 158 -28.91 -22.86 -79.34
C LEU A 158 -29.24 -21.90 -80.49
N ALA A 159 -28.88 -20.61 -80.40
CA ALA A 159 -29.07 -19.65 -81.48
C ALA A 159 -28.20 -19.98 -82.70
N ASP A 160 -26.95 -20.40 -82.49
CA ASP A 160 -26.03 -20.81 -83.55
C ASP A 160 -26.43 -22.11 -84.23
N LEU A 161 -26.92 -23.09 -83.47
CA LEU A 161 -27.49 -24.33 -84.01
C LEU A 161 -28.77 -24.06 -84.83
N ARG A 162 -29.64 -23.16 -84.35
CA ARG A 162 -30.84 -22.72 -85.10
C ARG A 162 -30.46 -22.02 -86.40
N ARG A 163 -29.45 -21.13 -86.39
CA ARG A 163 -28.99 -20.41 -87.58
C ARG A 163 -28.55 -21.36 -88.69
N ARG A 164 -27.74 -22.37 -88.34
CA ARG A 164 -27.25 -23.42 -89.27
C ARG A 164 -28.39 -24.27 -89.84
N LEU A 165 -29.50 -24.44 -89.11
CA LEU A 165 -30.68 -25.15 -89.58
C LEU A 165 -31.45 -24.35 -90.64
N THR A 166 -31.48 -23.01 -90.54
CA THR A 166 -32.12 -22.12 -91.52
C THR A 166 -31.33 -21.97 -92.81
N GLU A 167 -30.03 -22.27 -92.81
CA GLU A 167 -29.13 -22.15 -93.97
C GLU A 167 -29.23 -23.32 -94.98
N GLY A 168 -30.07 -24.34 -94.71
CA GLY A 168 -30.11 -25.61 -95.46
C GLY A 168 -31.48 -25.99 -96.03
N GLN A 169 -32.14 -25.12 -96.82
CA GLN A 169 -33.46 -25.40 -97.40
C GLN A 169 -33.61 -24.90 -98.86
N GLU A 170 -33.44 -25.78 -99.85
CA GLU A 170 -34.09 -25.66 -101.17
C GLU A 170 -34.51 -27.03 -101.73
N GLU A 171 -35.72 -27.06 -102.30
CA GLU A 171 -36.41 -28.08 -103.14
C GLU A 171 -36.67 -29.51 -102.57
N GLU A 172 -37.87 -30.03 -102.91
CA GLU A 172 -38.43 -31.33 -102.50
C GLU A 172 -39.03 -32.05 -103.72
N ASN A 173 -38.99 -33.39 -103.80
CA ASN A 173 -39.69 -34.11 -104.87
C ASN A 173 -40.24 -35.51 -104.49
N LEU A 174 -41.33 -35.55 -103.72
CA LEU A 174 -42.36 -36.62 -103.53
C LEU A 174 -41.96 -38.11 -103.34
N GLU A 175 -41.03 -38.69 -104.11
CA GLU A 175 -40.22 -39.80 -103.58
C GLU A 175 -39.48 -39.30 -102.33
N ASP A 176 -39.01 -38.05 -102.36
CA ASP A 176 -38.59 -37.32 -101.17
C ASP A 176 -39.70 -37.08 -100.15
N GLU A 177 -41.01 -37.17 -100.39
CA GLU A 177 -42.01 -37.09 -99.30
C GLU A 177 -42.11 -38.40 -98.52
N MET A 178 -42.09 -39.56 -99.19
CA MET A 178 -42.11 -40.84 -98.49
C MET A 178 -40.74 -41.13 -97.84
N LYS A 179 -39.67 -40.74 -98.52
CA LYS A 179 -38.30 -40.74 -97.98
C LYS A 179 -38.15 -39.68 -96.89
N LYS A 180 -38.81 -38.51 -96.93
CA LYS A 180 -38.92 -37.55 -95.82
C LYS A 180 -39.78 -38.07 -94.69
N ALA A 181 -40.84 -38.85 -94.92
CA ALA A 181 -41.57 -39.49 -93.82
C ALA A 181 -40.68 -40.50 -93.07
N GLN A 182 -39.83 -41.24 -93.78
CA GLN A 182 -38.87 -42.17 -93.19
C GLN A 182 -37.64 -41.46 -92.59
N GLU A 183 -37.08 -40.48 -93.29
CA GLU A 183 -35.99 -39.62 -92.83
C GLU A 183 -36.44 -38.72 -91.68
N ASP A 184 -37.69 -38.28 -91.59
CA ASP A 184 -38.20 -37.50 -90.47
C ASP A 184 -38.51 -38.43 -89.30
N ALA A 185 -38.91 -39.68 -89.53
CA ALA A 185 -38.88 -40.72 -88.50
C ALA A 185 -37.45 -41.11 -88.07
N GLU A 186 -36.42 -40.88 -88.90
CA GLU A 186 -35.01 -41.09 -88.57
C GLU A 186 -34.34 -39.84 -87.97
N LYS A 187 -34.74 -38.61 -88.34
CA LYS A 187 -34.37 -37.33 -87.73
C LYS A 187 -35.03 -37.20 -86.36
N LEU A 188 -36.31 -37.57 -86.24
CA LEU A 188 -36.96 -37.70 -84.93
C LEU A 188 -36.25 -38.74 -84.08
N ARG A 189 -35.83 -39.90 -84.62
CA ARG A 189 -34.97 -40.82 -83.85
C ARG A 189 -33.58 -40.25 -83.56
N SER A 190 -32.97 -39.47 -84.46
CA SER A 190 -31.66 -38.85 -84.25
C SER A 190 -31.69 -37.59 -83.39
N VAL A 191 -32.88 -37.13 -82.97
CA VAL A 191 -33.08 -36.08 -81.96
C VAL A 191 -33.58 -36.72 -80.66
N VAL A 192 -34.61 -37.57 -80.72
CA VAL A 192 -35.19 -38.25 -79.57
C VAL A 192 -34.22 -39.23 -78.93
N MET A 193 -33.46 -40.04 -79.68
CA MET A 193 -32.50 -40.97 -79.03
C MET A 193 -31.37 -40.22 -78.30
N PRO A 194 -30.75 -39.17 -78.86
CA PRO A 194 -29.85 -38.31 -78.09
C PRO A 194 -30.53 -37.62 -76.90
N MET A 195 -31.76 -37.14 -77.04
CA MET A 195 -32.51 -36.56 -75.90
C MET A 195 -32.85 -37.60 -74.83
N GLU A 196 -33.17 -38.85 -75.18
CA GLU A 196 -33.40 -39.95 -74.24
C GLU A 196 -32.10 -40.38 -73.55
N GLN A 197 -30.98 -40.43 -74.28
CA GLN A 197 -29.65 -40.66 -73.74
C GLN A 197 -29.20 -39.52 -72.83
N GLU A 198 -29.50 -38.27 -73.18
CA GLU A 198 -29.21 -37.09 -72.36
C GLU A 198 -30.10 -37.04 -71.13
N ILE A 199 -31.40 -37.34 -71.23
CA ILE A 199 -32.30 -37.48 -70.08
C ILE A 199 -31.84 -38.62 -69.17
N ALA A 200 -31.34 -39.73 -69.71
CA ALA A 200 -30.75 -40.81 -68.92
C ALA A 200 -29.44 -40.37 -68.24
N ALA A 201 -28.57 -39.65 -68.95
CA ALA A 201 -27.32 -39.11 -68.41
C ALA A 201 -27.54 -38.01 -67.37
N LEU A 202 -28.56 -37.16 -67.53
CA LEU A 202 -28.97 -36.15 -66.57
C LEU A 202 -29.61 -36.78 -65.32
N LYS A 203 -30.43 -37.84 -65.48
CA LYS A 203 -30.91 -38.63 -64.34
C LYS A 203 -29.77 -39.31 -63.58
N ALA A 204 -28.79 -39.89 -64.28
CA ALA A 204 -27.61 -40.48 -63.64
C ALA A 204 -26.71 -39.43 -62.96
N LYS A 205 -26.54 -38.24 -63.57
CA LYS A 205 -25.86 -37.10 -62.93
C LYS A 205 -26.62 -36.66 -61.67
N LEU A 206 -27.95 -36.55 -61.73
CA LEU A 206 -28.79 -36.20 -60.58
C LEU A 206 -28.67 -37.23 -59.45
N THR A 207 -28.78 -38.53 -59.71
CA THR A 207 -28.62 -39.55 -58.66
C THR A 207 -27.22 -39.50 -58.04
N THR A 208 -26.16 -39.35 -58.84
CA THR A 208 -24.79 -39.20 -58.28
C THR A 208 -24.55 -37.83 -57.60
N ALA A 209 -25.42 -36.85 -57.78
CA ALA A 209 -25.40 -35.60 -57.02
C ALA A 209 -26.14 -35.77 -55.69
N GLU A 210 -27.32 -36.40 -55.70
CA GLU A 210 -28.07 -36.76 -54.50
C GLU A 210 -27.29 -37.70 -53.57
N GLU A 211 -26.55 -38.67 -54.13
CA GLU A 211 -25.66 -39.56 -53.37
C GLU A 211 -24.52 -38.78 -52.71
N ARG A 212 -23.87 -37.86 -53.43
CA ARG A 212 -22.83 -36.98 -52.86
C ARG A 212 -23.37 -36.04 -51.78
N VAL A 213 -24.58 -35.50 -51.94
CA VAL A 213 -25.23 -34.67 -50.91
C VAL A 213 -25.46 -35.50 -49.65
N LYS A 214 -26.03 -36.71 -49.78
CA LYS A 214 -26.24 -37.63 -48.64
C LYS A 214 -24.92 -38.04 -47.97
N GLU A 215 -23.84 -38.23 -48.74
CA GLU A 215 -22.51 -38.53 -48.21
C GLU A 215 -21.90 -37.34 -47.45
N LEU A 216 -22.01 -36.12 -47.98
CA LEU A 216 -21.57 -34.90 -47.32
C LEU A 216 -22.38 -34.59 -46.05
N GLU A 217 -23.69 -34.78 -46.08
CA GLU A 217 -24.57 -34.69 -44.92
C GLU A 217 -24.17 -35.72 -43.84
N ALA A 218 -23.98 -36.98 -44.22
CA ALA A 218 -23.53 -38.03 -43.30
C ALA A 218 -22.12 -37.78 -42.74
N SER A 219 -21.22 -37.16 -43.52
CA SER A 219 -19.89 -36.74 -43.06
C SER A 219 -19.99 -35.61 -42.05
N LYS A 220 -20.75 -34.55 -42.36
CA LYS A 220 -20.98 -33.41 -41.47
C LYS A 220 -21.68 -33.79 -40.17
N VAL A 221 -22.61 -34.75 -40.22
CA VAL A 221 -23.24 -35.31 -39.01
C VAL A 221 -22.23 -36.08 -38.16
N LYS A 222 -21.29 -36.83 -38.74
CA LYS A 222 -20.21 -37.49 -37.97
C LYS A 222 -19.25 -36.47 -37.33
N GLU A 223 -18.87 -35.45 -38.08
CA GLU A 223 -18.00 -34.36 -37.61
C GLU A 223 -18.64 -33.61 -36.42
N LEU A 224 -19.90 -33.18 -36.54
CA LEU A 224 -20.64 -32.53 -35.47
C LEU A 224 -20.82 -33.42 -34.23
N ASN A 225 -21.04 -34.73 -34.41
CA ASN A 225 -21.06 -35.66 -33.28
C ASN A 225 -19.69 -35.82 -32.62
N HIS A 226 -18.59 -35.82 -33.39
CA HIS A 226 -17.24 -35.89 -32.81
C HIS A 226 -16.90 -34.64 -31.97
N VAL A 227 -17.24 -33.45 -32.47
CA VAL A 227 -17.12 -32.19 -31.70
C VAL A 227 -18.00 -32.24 -30.45
N LEU A 228 -19.24 -32.74 -30.55
CA LEU A 228 -20.14 -32.86 -29.41
C LEU A 228 -19.61 -33.80 -28.31
N GLU A 229 -19.00 -34.93 -28.67
CA GLU A 229 -18.36 -35.81 -27.66
C GLU A 229 -17.08 -35.21 -27.07
N ALA A 230 -16.31 -34.43 -27.85
CA ALA A 230 -15.16 -33.69 -27.32
C ALA A 230 -15.60 -32.63 -26.30
N GLU A 231 -16.60 -31.80 -26.63
CA GLU A 231 -17.20 -30.80 -25.74
C GLU A 231 -17.78 -31.45 -24.47
N LYS A 232 -18.42 -32.61 -24.57
CA LYS A 232 -18.88 -33.39 -23.39
C LYS A 232 -17.71 -33.82 -22.50
N SER A 233 -16.60 -34.30 -23.09
CA SER A 233 -15.40 -34.67 -22.32
C SER A 233 -14.81 -33.47 -21.59
N CYS A 234 -14.55 -32.37 -22.31
CA CYS A 234 -14.03 -31.14 -21.73
C CYS A 234 -14.95 -30.58 -20.64
N ARG A 235 -16.28 -30.69 -20.81
CA ARG A 235 -17.26 -30.36 -19.77
C ARG A 235 -17.11 -31.27 -18.54
N THR A 236 -17.00 -32.59 -18.69
CA THR A 236 -16.82 -33.48 -17.53
C THR A 236 -15.49 -33.25 -16.81
N ASP A 237 -14.43 -32.90 -17.54
CA ASP A 237 -13.14 -32.51 -16.95
C ASP A 237 -13.28 -31.20 -16.16
N LEU A 238 -13.98 -30.19 -16.69
CA LEU A 238 -14.28 -28.94 -15.98
C LEU A 238 -15.16 -29.16 -14.74
N GLU A 239 -16.19 -30.01 -14.83
CA GLU A 239 -17.03 -30.39 -13.69
C GLU A 239 -16.21 -31.11 -12.60
N MET A 240 -15.24 -31.94 -12.98
CA MET A 240 -14.27 -32.57 -12.07
C MET A 240 -13.31 -31.53 -11.44
N TYR A 241 -12.75 -30.60 -12.21
CA TYR A 241 -11.92 -29.52 -11.67
C TYR A 241 -12.69 -28.64 -10.68
N VAL A 242 -13.94 -28.28 -10.99
CA VAL A 242 -14.82 -27.53 -10.08
C VAL A 242 -15.13 -28.33 -8.81
N ALA A 243 -15.33 -29.64 -8.90
CA ALA A 243 -15.49 -30.49 -7.72
C ALA A 243 -14.23 -30.49 -6.83
N VAL A 244 -13.04 -30.66 -7.42
CA VAL A 244 -11.75 -30.62 -6.69
C VAL A 244 -11.52 -29.25 -6.04
N LEU A 245 -11.76 -28.14 -6.75
CA LEU A 245 -11.61 -26.78 -6.21
C LEU A 245 -12.59 -26.52 -5.06
N ASN A 246 -13.83 -27.00 -5.14
CA ASN A 246 -14.79 -26.90 -4.03
C ASN A 246 -14.37 -27.76 -2.82
N THR A 247 -13.79 -28.95 -3.04
CA THR A 247 -13.25 -29.77 -1.95
C THR A 247 -12.05 -29.07 -1.28
N GLN A 248 -11.11 -28.54 -2.06
CA GLN A 248 -9.98 -27.76 -1.54
C GLN A 248 -10.44 -26.52 -0.77
N LYS A 249 -11.48 -25.83 -1.25
CA LYS A 249 -12.10 -24.70 -0.55
C LYS A 249 -12.68 -25.13 0.81
N SER A 250 -13.37 -26.27 0.92
CA SER A 250 -13.88 -26.78 2.20
C SER A 250 -12.74 -27.01 3.20
N VAL A 251 -11.70 -27.75 2.78
CA VAL A 251 -10.53 -28.05 3.63
C VAL A 251 -9.85 -26.76 4.12
N LEU A 252 -9.62 -25.79 3.24
CA LEU A 252 -9.02 -24.51 3.61
C LEU A 252 -9.94 -23.67 4.53
N GLN A 253 -11.26 -23.78 4.41
CA GLN A 253 -12.21 -23.15 5.33
C GLN A 253 -12.21 -23.83 6.71
N GLU A 254 -12.13 -25.17 6.76
CA GLU A 254 -12.04 -25.97 7.98
C GLU A 254 -10.72 -25.72 8.73
N ASP A 255 -9.58 -25.68 8.03
CA ASP A 255 -8.28 -25.31 8.61
C ASP A 255 -8.27 -23.86 9.10
N ALA A 256 -8.85 -22.92 8.34
CA ALA A 256 -9.00 -21.52 8.78
C ALA A 256 -9.95 -21.37 9.98
N GLU A 257 -10.94 -22.25 10.14
CA GLU A 257 -11.77 -22.34 11.36
C GLU A 257 -10.99 -22.91 12.55
N LYS A 258 -10.20 -23.95 12.32
CA LYS A 258 -9.38 -24.59 13.34
C LYS A 258 -8.32 -23.62 13.88
N LEU A 259 -7.56 -22.97 13.00
CA LEU A 259 -6.58 -21.93 13.37
C LEU A 259 -7.23 -20.76 14.10
N ARG A 260 -8.45 -20.36 13.72
CA ARG A 260 -9.22 -19.36 14.49
C ARG A 260 -9.56 -19.86 15.90
N LYS A 261 -10.01 -21.10 16.06
CA LYS A 261 -10.34 -21.70 17.38
C LYS A 261 -9.10 -21.79 18.28
N GLU A 262 -7.98 -22.25 17.73
CA GLU A 262 -6.68 -22.33 18.42
C GLU A 262 -6.17 -20.94 18.85
N LEU A 263 -6.27 -19.92 17.97
CA LEU A 263 -5.92 -18.54 18.31
C LEU A 263 -6.79 -17.98 19.45
N HIS A 264 -8.11 -18.22 19.42
CA HIS A 264 -9.00 -17.79 20.51
C HIS A 264 -8.64 -18.45 21.85
N GLU A 265 -8.27 -19.74 21.85
CA GLU A 265 -7.83 -20.44 23.06
C GLU A 265 -6.52 -19.87 23.61
N VAL A 266 -5.55 -19.54 22.75
CA VAL A 266 -4.29 -18.88 23.14
C VAL A 266 -4.54 -17.48 23.69
N CYS A 267 -5.37 -16.66 23.03
CA CYS A 267 -5.73 -15.33 23.53
C CYS A 267 -6.47 -15.40 24.89
N HIS A 268 -7.34 -16.39 25.08
CA HIS A 268 -8.03 -16.60 26.36
C HIS A 268 -7.06 -16.97 27.49
N LYS A 269 -6.09 -17.87 27.23
CA LYS A 269 -5.03 -18.22 28.19
C LYS A 269 -4.15 -17.02 28.54
N LEU A 270 -3.74 -16.24 27.55
CA LEU A 270 -2.92 -15.04 27.75
C LEU A 270 -3.62 -13.99 28.63
N GLU A 271 -4.91 -13.72 28.40
CA GLU A 271 -5.67 -12.79 29.22
C GLU A 271 -5.94 -13.34 30.63
N LEU A 272 -6.12 -14.66 30.78
CA LEU A 272 -6.19 -15.31 32.10
C LEU A 272 -4.87 -15.17 32.90
N GLU A 273 -3.72 -15.41 32.27
CA GLU A 273 -2.40 -15.21 32.87
C GLU A 273 -2.16 -13.73 33.23
N ARG A 274 -2.56 -12.81 32.35
CA ARG A 274 -2.50 -11.36 32.59
C ARG A 274 -3.36 -10.94 33.79
N GLN A 275 -4.55 -11.53 33.96
CA GLN A 275 -5.40 -11.29 35.12
C GLN A 275 -4.78 -11.85 36.40
N GLN A 276 -4.22 -13.06 36.37
CA GLN A 276 -3.50 -13.64 37.50
C GLN A 276 -2.27 -12.81 37.88
N HIS A 277 -1.48 -12.33 36.91
CA HIS A 277 -0.36 -11.43 37.13
C HIS A 277 -0.80 -10.10 37.77
N ASN A 278 -1.88 -9.49 37.29
CA ASN A 278 -2.42 -8.25 37.88
C ASN A 278 -2.95 -8.47 39.31
N GLN A 279 -3.60 -9.60 39.59
CA GLN A 279 -3.99 -9.98 40.95
C GLN A 279 -2.77 -10.13 41.86
N LEU A 280 -1.75 -10.88 41.43
CA LEU A 280 -0.50 -11.06 42.17
C LEU A 280 0.19 -9.71 42.44
N LYS A 281 0.32 -8.87 41.43
CA LYS A 281 0.87 -7.49 41.52
C LYS A 281 0.12 -6.65 42.56
N HIS A 282 -1.21 -6.70 42.59
CA HIS A 282 -2.00 -5.99 43.60
C HIS A 282 -1.85 -6.59 45.01
N THR A 283 -1.72 -7.91 45.17
CA THR A 283 -1.43 -8.51 46.48
C THR A 283 -0.04 -8.13 46.99
N TRP A 284 0.98 -8.12 46.10
CA TRP A 284 2.34 -7.69 46.42
C TRP A 284 2.40 -6.20 46.78
N GLN A 285 1.70 -5.34 46.04
CA GLN A 285 1.58 -3.91 46.36
C GLN A 285 1.01 -3.70 47.78
N ARG A 286 -0.12 -4.36 48.11
CA ARG A 286 -0.70 -4.27 49.46
C ARG A 286 0.24 -4.78 50.55
N ALA A 287 0.98 -5.86 50.31
CA ALA A 287 1.95 -6.39 51.26
C ALA A 287 3.13 -5.42 51.47
N ASN A 288 3.62 -4.78 50.40
CA ASN A 288 4.64 -3.74 50.47
C ASN A 288 4.14 -2.48 51.20
N ASP A 289 2.92 -2.01 50.90
CA ASP A 289 2.29 -0.87 51.60
C ASP A 289 2.11 -1.15 53.10
N GLN A 290 1.72 -2.39 53.46
CA GLN A 290 1.61 -2.84 54.86
C GLN A 290 2.97 -2.91 55.57
N PHE A 291 4.01 -3.39 54.88
CA PHE A 291 5.38 -3.39 55.40
C PHE A 291 5.89 -1.96 55.62
N LEU A 292 5.68 -1.06 54.65
CA LEU A 292 6.07 0.35 54.74
C LEU A 292 5.30 1.09 55.84
N GLU A 293 4.00 0.86 56.03
CA GLU A 293 3.28 1.48 57.16
C GLU A 293 3.71 0.89 58.51
N SER A 294 4.03 -0.40 58.58
CA SER A 294 4.59 -1.02 59.78
C SER A 294 5.95 -0.43 60.15
N GLN A 295 6.81 -0.17 59.14
CA GLN A 295 8.07 0.54 59.32
C GLN A 295 7.84 2.01 59.74
N ARG A 296 6.88 2.71 59.13
CA ARG A 296 6.51 4.09 59.54
C ARG A 296 5.97 4.14 60.97
N LEU A 297 5.19 3.15 61.40
CA LEU A 297 4.70 3.04 62.77
C LEU A 297 5.85 2.80 63.76
N LEU A 298 6.74 1.85 63.46
CA LEU A 298 7.92 1.56 64.27
C LEU A 298 8.83 2.78 64.43
N MET A 299 9.04 3.58 63.37
CA MET A 299 9.79 4.83 63.45
C MET A 299 9.10 5.87 64.34
N ARG A 300 7.77 6.02 64.26
CA ARG A 300 7.01 6.94 65.13
C ARG A 300 7.07 6.50 66.60
N ASP A 301 7.01 5.21 66.88
CA ASP A 301 7.10 4.70 68.25
C ASP A 301 8.53 4.75 68.80
N MET A 302 9.56 4.59 67.98
CA MET A 302 10.94 4.89 68.37
C MET A 302 11.12 6.37 68.72
N GLN A 303 10.63 7.29 67.89
CA GLN A 303 10.61 8.74 68.18
C GLN A 303 9.82 9.08 69.46
N ARG A 304 8.71 8.36 69.72
CA ARG A 304 7.93 8.49 70.94
C ARG A 304 8.74 8.08 72.18
N ILE A 305 9.47 6.95 72.10
CA ILE A 305 10.36 6.48 73.17
C ILE A 305 11.50 7.50 73.40
N GLU A 306 12.15 7.96 72.32
CA GLU A 306 13.20 8.99 72.36
C GLU A 306 12.72 10.27 73.07
N SER A 307 11.48 10.71 72.82
CA SER A 307 10.88 11.89 73.47
C SER A 307 10.65 11.77 74.99
N VAL A 308 10.76 10.56 75.55
CA VAL A 308 10.58 10.27 76.99
C VAL A 308 11.93 10.01 77.68
N LEU A 309 13.03 9.85 76.93
CA LEU A 309 14.37 9.70 77.47
C LEU A 309 14.90 11.04 78.00
N SER A 310 15.65 10.99 79.12
CA SER A 310 16.38 12.16 79.61
C SER A 310 17.55 12.50 78.67
N SER A 311 18.00 13.76 78.66
CA SER A 311 19.02 14.25 77.72
C SER A 311 20.35 13.47 77.77
N GLU A 312 20.74 12.94 78.93
CA GLU A 312 21.93 12.09 79.07
C GLU A 312 21.71 10.66 78.54
N GLN A 313 20.50 10.12 78.68
CA GLN A 313 20.14 8.83 78.03
C GLN A 313 20.05 8.98 76.51
N LEU A 314 19.55 10.12 76.02
CA LEU A 314 19.50 10.42 74.59
C LEU A 314 20.92 10.50 74.01
N ARG A 315 21.84 11.21 74.70
CA ARG A 315 23.27 11.29 74.36
C ARG A 315 23.92 9.89 74.30
N GLN A 316 23.61 9.01 75.25
CA GLN A 316 24.12 7.63 75.26
C GLN A 316 23.55 6.78 74.11
N VAL A 317 22.27 6.96 73.75
CA VAL A 317 21.65 6.30 72.59
C VAL A 317 22.26 6.79 71.27
N GLU A 318 22.54 8.08 71.12
CA GLU A 318 23.25 8.63 69.95
C GLU A 318 24.71 8.15 69.88
N GLU A 319 25.40 8.06 71.02
CA GLU A 319 26.77 7.54 71.12
C GLU A 319 26.83 6.04 70.76
N MET A 320 25.82 5.24 71.15
CA MET A 320 25.69 3.85 70.68
C MET A 320 25.34 3.76 69.19
N LYS A 321 24.32 4.49 68.69
CA LYS A 321 23.96 4.50 67.25
C LYS A 321 25.15 4.87 66.36
N LYS A 322 25.98 5.83 66.80
CA LYS A 322 27.20 6.24 66.09
C LYS A 322 28.24 5.13 66.09
N LYS A 323 28.42 4.42 67.21
CA LYS A 323 29.30 3.26 67.28
C LYS A 323 28.81 2.12 66.38
N ASP A 324 27.52 1.81 66.39
CA ASP A 324 26.93 0.78 65.52
C ASP A 324 27.16 1.09 64.04
N GLN A 325 27.06 2.36 63.63
CA GLN A 325 27.40 2.82 62.26
C GLN A 325 28.91 2.77 61.94
N GLU A 326 29.78 2.95 62.93
CA GLU A 326 31.24 2.82 62.78
C GLU A 326 31.64 1.34 62.68
N ASP A 327 31.00 0.44 63.44
CA ASP A 327 31.18 -1.01 63.37
C ASP A 327 30.58 -1.60 62.07
N GLU A 328 29.44 -1.10 61.59
CA GLU A 328 28.86 -1.46 60.29
C GLU A 328 29.73 -1.01 59.11
N LYS A 329 30.29 0.21 59.16
CA LYS A 329 31.26 0.68 58.16
C LYS A 329 32.53 -0.17 58.15
N GLN A 330 33.06 -0.56 59.31
CA GLN A 330 34.23 -1.44 59.40
C GLN A 330 33.96 -2.82 58.78
N ARG A 331 32.75 -3.38 58.97
CA ARG A 331 32.33 -4.61 58.29
C ARG A 331 32.24 -4.42 56.77
N LEU A 332 31.69 -3.29 56.30
CA LEU A 332 31.58 -3.00 54.87
C LEU A 332 32.92 -2.72 54.19
N SER A 333 33.92 -2.15 54.89
CA SER A 333 35.29 -2.06 54.36
C SER A 333 35.98 -3.42 54.37
N GLN A 334 35.85 -4.20 55.46
CA GLN A 334 36.47 -5.52 55.58
C GLN A 334 35.94 -6.53 54.55
N VAL A 335 34.64 -6.48 54.22
CA VAL A 335 34.07 -7.29 53.12
C VAL A 335 34.59 -6.86 51.74
N LYS A 336 34.88 -5.57 51.54
CA LYS A 336 35.49 -5.09 50.28
C LYS A 336 36.96 -5.47 50.15
N GLU A 337 37.73 -5.34 51.23
CA GLU A 337 39.13 -5.78 51.28
C GLU A 337 39.24 -7.29 50.97
N ILE A 338 38.27 -8.11 51.41
CA ILE A 338 38.17 -9.52 51.04
C ILE A 338 37.78 -9.73 49.56
N GLN A 339 36.96 -8.87 48.96
CA GLN A 339 36.63 -8.96 47.52
C GLN A 339 37.78 -8.48 46.61
N ASP A 340 38.58 -7.52 47.05
CA ASP A 340 39.68 -6.95 46.26
C ASP A 340 40.95 -7.86 46.27
N GLU A 341 41.15 -8.70 47.30
CA GLU A 341 42.25 -9.70 47.32
C GLU A 341 41.91 -11.03 46.61
N ASP A 342 40.62 -11.38 46.44
CA ASP A 342 40.18 -12.67 45.85
C ASP A 342 40.00 -12.64 44.31
N GLY A 343 40.31 -11.51 43.67
CA GLY A 343 40.25 -11.33 42.20
C GLY A 343 41.37 -12.05 41.43
N GLY A 344 41.88 -13.17 41.93
CA GLY A 344 43.27 -13.60 41.74
C GLY A 344 43.54 -15.06 41.31
N ASP A 345 42.55 -15.95 41.23
CA ASP A 345 42.74 -17.25 40.55
C ASP A 345 41.44 -17.85 39.97
N HIS A 346 41.58 -18.73 38.98
CA HIS A 346 40.48 -19.49 38.40
C HIS A 346 40.27 -20.81 39.16
N THR A 347 39.14 -20.97 39.85
CA THR A 347 38.71 -22.29 40.35
C THR A 347 37.19 -22.42 40.37
N GLU A 348 36.65 -23.35 39.57
CA GLU A 348 35.28 -23.84 39.73
C GLU A 348 35.18 -24.74 40.97
N PRO A 349 34.21 -24.52 41.88
CA PRO A 349 33.79 -25.51 42.86
C PRO A 349 32.58 -26.29 42.30
N SER A 350 32.75 -27.58 42.04
CA SER A 350 31.64 -28.45 41.61
C SER A 350 30.56 -28.58 42.69
N GLU A 351 29.29 -28.60 42.27
CA GLU A 351 28.17 -28.98 43.13
C GLU A 351 28.19 -30.50 43.40
N ASP A 352 28.28 -30.93 44.67
CA ASP A 352 27.38 -31.95 45.25
C ASP A 352 27.66 -32.23 46.75
N LEU A 353 26.77 -31.81 47.67
CA LEU A 353 26.48 -32.59 48.89
C LEU A 353 25.16 -32.25 49.61
N PHE A 354 24.07 -32.86 49.13
CA PHE A 354 23.15 -33.65 49.95
C PHE A 354 22.23 -33.01 51.05
N LEU A 355 21.04 -32.58 50.60
CA LEU A 355 19.69 -32.86 51.16
C LEU A 355 19.22 -32.41 52.57
N GLY A 356 18.03 -31.77 52.58
CA GLY A 356 17.06 -31.76 53.70
C GLY A 356 16.56 -30.34 54.06
N LEU A 357 15.26 -29.98 54.02
CA LEU A 357 14.01 -30.73 53.84
C LEU A 357 12.99 -29.96 52.96
N SER A 358 11.93 -30.65 52.53
CA SER A 358 10.78 -30.16 51.71
C SER A 358 9.86 -29.13 52.45
N PRO A 359 8.88 -28.43 51.81
CA PRO A 359 8.11 -28.86 50.61
C PRO A 359 7.70 -27.80 49.54
N HIS A 360 7.29 -28.29 48.35
CA HIS A 360 6.41 -27.69 47.29
C HIS A 360 6.68 -26.22 46.83
N THR A 361 6.77 -25.85 45.54
CA THR A 361 6.00 -26.23 44.33
C THR A 361 6.80 -26.00 43.03
N ASN A 362 6.35 -26.57 41.90
CA ASN A 362 7.02 -26.48 40.60
C ASN A 362 6.91 -25.10 39.91
N HIS A 363 8.02 -24.62 39.34
CA HIS A 363 8.03 -23.87 38.07
C HIS A 363 9.27 -24.30 37.25
N SER A 364 9.18 -24.24 35.92
CA SER A 364 10.22 -24.69 34.99
C SER A 364 10.55 -23.58 34.00
N ALA A 365 11.84 -23.33 33.77
CA ALA A 365 12.32 -22.37 32.79
C ALA A 365 13.72 -22.77 32.29
N HIS A 366 13.80 -23.27 31.05
CA HIS A 366 15.04 -23.34 30.27
C HIS A 366 14.71 -23.09 28.80
N GLY A 367 15.27 -22.03 28.23
CA GLY A 367 15.37 -21.84 26.79
C GLY A 367 16.68 -22.43 26.29
N SER A 368 16.67 -23.03 25.09
CA SER A 368 17.87 -23.51 24.39
C SER A 368 17.79 -23.13 22.92
N ILE A 369 18.95 -22.83 22.31
CA ILE A 369 19.04 -22.12 21.03
C ILE A 369 20.05 -22.83 20.13
N HIS A 370 19.60 -23.37 18.99
CA HIS A 370 20.47 -23.78 17.88
C HIS A 370 19.74 -23.69 16.54
N SER A 371 20.42 -23.14 15.53
CA SER A 371 20.09 -23.23 14.10
C SER A 371 21.40 -23.21 13.31
N LEU A 372 21.41 -23.73 12.09
CA LEU A 372 22.58 -23.91 11.22
C LEU A 372 22.45 -23.12 9.90
N ASP A 373 23.44 -23.33 9.00
CA ASP A 373 23.53 -22.90 7.59
C ASP A 373 23.92 -21.40 7.37
N THR A 374 24.93 -20.96 6.58
CA THR A 374 25.87 -21.55 5.58
C THR A 374 25.22 -21.90 4.24
N GLU A 375 25.55 -21.33 3.07
CA GLU A 375 26.64 -20.42 2.58
C GLU A 375 26.13 -19.68 1.27
N VAL A 376 26.81 -18.88 0.42
CA VAL A 376 28.22 -18.47 0.13
C VAL A 376 28.24 -17.15 -0.72
N VAL A 377 29.42 -16.52 -0.90
CA VAL A 377 29.78 -15.42 -1.87
C VAL A 377 29.05 -14.07 -1.66
N ALA A 378 29.65 -12.93 -1.28
CA ALA A 378 30.95 -12.25 -1.55
C ALA A 378 30.95 -11.26 -2.73
N GLY A 379 31.40 -10.01 -2.50
CA GLY A 379 31.57 -8.99 -3.55
C GLY A 379 31.68 -7.51 -3.09
N ALA A 380 32.91 -7.07 -2.75
CA ALA A 380 33.42 -5.68 -2.63
C ALA A 380 32.69 -4.68 -1.69
N HIS A 381 33.34 -4.10 -0.66
CA HIS A 381 34.32 -2.99 -0.68
C HIS A 381 33.80 -1.63 -1.19
N MET A 382 34.07 -0.47 -0.56
CA MET A 382 34.62 -0.07 0.77
C MET A 382 34.33 1.46 0.92
N ASP A 383 33.80 1.96 2.04
CA ASP A 383 34.53 2.55 3.20
C ASP A 383 34.57 4.12 3.14
N PRO A 384 35.16 4.90 4.09
CA PRO A 384 34.32 5.57 5.09
C PRO A 384 34.66 7.07 5.32
N TYR A 385 34.04 7.73 6.31
CA TYR A 385 34.77 8.18 7.52
C TYR A 385 33.86 8.76 8.63
N LYS A 386 34.37 8.60 9.86
CA LYS A 386 33.92 9.08 11.19
C LYS A 386 33.60 10.60 11.26
N GLU A 387 32.58 11.11 11.97
CA GLU A 387 32.07 10.91 13.37
C GLU A 387 32.49 12.09 14.28
N ASN A 388 31.53 12.84 14.86
CA ASN A 388 31.61 13.50 16.20
C ASN A 388 30.30 14.25 16.58
N LEU A 389 30.12 14.55 17.87
CA LEU A 389 28.86 15.09 18.44
C LEU A 389 28.95 16.58 18.88
N ARG A 390 27.86 17.36 18.73
CA ARG A 390 27.07 17.99 19.84
C ARG A 390 26.18 19.20 19.44
N ARG A 391 24.86 19.01 19.62
CA ARG A 391 23.94 19.78 20.50
C ARG A 391 23.86 21.33 20.39
N VAL A 392 22.74 21.79 19.80
CA VAL A 392 21.77 22.83 20.27
C VAL A 392 21.82 24.30 19.78
N GLN A 393 20.57 24.79 19.58
CA GLN A 393 20.01 26.15 19.58
C GLN A 393 19.93 26.99 18.29
N SER A 394 18.67 27.36 18.02
CA SER A 394 18.12 28.25 17.00
C SER A 394 18.53 29.71 17.19
N THR A 395 18.43 30.50 16.10
CA THR A 395 17.66 31.77 16.09
C THR A 395 17.20 32.11 14.68
N ASP A 396 16.11 32.87 14.60
CA ASP A 396 15.35 33.26 13.42
C ASP A 396 15.99 34.35 12.55
N SER A 397 15.29 34.66 11.43
CA SER A 397 14.97 36.01 10.92
C SER A 397 15.51 36.44 9.54
N LEU A 398 14.55 36.61 8.61
CA LEU A 398 14.42 37.67 7.58
C LEU A 398 15.53 37.80 6.51
N GLY A 399 15.26 37.98 5.21
CA GLY A 399 13.99 38.18 4.49
C GLY A 399 14.16 39.20 3.34
N SER A 400 13.46 39.01 2.21
CA SER A 400 13.40 39.92 1.04
C SER A 400 14.70 40.11 0.23
N SER A 401 14.70 40.45 -1.07
CA SER A 401 13.63 40.92 -1.97
C SER A 401 13.85 40.49 -3.44
N LEU A 402 12.86 40.75 -4.31
CA LEU A 402 12.99 40.75 -5.78
C LEU A 402 13.99 41.88 -6.22
N SER A 403 14.57 41.96 -7.43
CA SER A 403 14.02 41.69 -8.77
C SER A 403 15.06 41.71 -9.94
N ALA A 404 14.65 41.12 -11.08
CA ALA A 404 14.90 41.51 -12.49
C ALA A 404 16.31 41.69 -13.13
N GLN A 405 16.50 40.94 -14.23
CA GLN A 405 17.17 41.26 -15.52
C GLN A 405 18.71 41.47 -15.67
N GLN A 406 19.28 40.59 -16.52
CA GLN A 406 20.20 40.85 -17.65
C GLN A 406 21.41 41.81 -17.50
N GLY A 407 22.63 41.28 -17.71
CA GLY A 407 23.70 42.07 -18.36
C GLY A 407 25.17 41.75 -18.04
N LEU A 408 25.79 40.88 -18.86
CA LEU A 408 27.21 40.91 -19.32
C LEU A 408 28.38 41.20 -18.33
N GLY A 409 29.26 40.20 -18.16
CA GLY A 409 30.70 40.38 -17.88
C GLY A 409 31.10 40.66 -16.41
N GLY A 410 31.97 39.90 -15.74
CA GLY A 410 32.71 38.69 -16.13
C GLY A 410 34.23 38.88 -16.19
N HIS A 411 34.99 38.11 -15.39
CA HIS A 411 36.42 37.85 -15.57
C HIS A 411 36.85 36.59 -14.78
N ASN A 412 37.34 35.57 -15.50
CA ASN A 412 38.56 34.77 -15.23
C ASN A 412 38.85 34.20 -13.82
N HIS A 413 39.29 32.93 -13.63
CA HIS A 413 40.01 32.01 -14.53
C HIS A 413 39.71 30.51 -14.26
N LYS A 414 39.89 29.67 -15.30
CA LYS A 414 40.31 28.23 -15.28
C LYS A 414 39.56 27.25 -14.34
N ALA A 415 39.09 26.08 -14.79
CA ALA A 415 39.05 25.41 -16.11
C ALA A 415 37.94 24.32 -16.04
N LYS A 416 37.71 23.39 -16.99
CA LYS A 416 38.40 22.94 -18.21
C LYS A 416 37.34 22.31 -19.16
N SER A 417 37.78 21.67 -20.25
CA SER A 417 37.02 20.68 -21.03
C SER A 417 35.71 21.16 -21.68
N ALA A 418 35.84 21.72 -22.88
CA ALA A 418 34.81 21.65 -23.91
C ALA A 418 35.47 21.34 -25.26
N SER A 419 34.79 20.56 -26.08
CA SER A 419 35.16 20.18 -27.45
C SER A 419 34.83 21.29 -28.46
N HIS A 420 35.72 21.57 -29.42
CA HIS A 420 35.36 21.85 -30.82
C HIS A 420 36.60 21.87 -31.75
N LEU A 421 36.35 21.82 -33.06
CA LEU A 421 37.25 21.98 -34.22
C LEU A 421 38.23 20.83 -34.50
N ASP A 422 38.65 20.59 -35.75
CA ASP A 422 37.97 20.68 -37.07
C ASP A 422 38.94 20.06 -38.10
N GLU A 423 38.45 19.25 -39.05
CA GLU A 423 38.73 19.43 -40.48
C GLU A 423 37.84 18.50 -41.33
N SER A 424 37.48 18.97 -42.53
CA SER A 424 36.68 18.22 -43.49
C SER A 424 37.49 17.94 -44.75
N ASP A 425 37.48 16.70 -45.25
CA ASP A 425 37.70 16.46 -46.69
C ASP A 425 36.99 15.19 -47.20
N PHE A 426 36.70 15.18 -48.50
CA PHE A 426 36.02 14.15 -49.30
C PHE A 426 34.60 13.73 -48.89
N GLY A 427 33.64 14.37 -49.55
CA GLY A 427 32.20 14.09 -49.50
C GLY A 427 31.70 13.02 -50.50
N PRO A 428 30.41 13.07 -50.94
CA PRO A 428 29.61 11.85 -51.08
C PRO A 428 29.40 11.35 -52.51
N LEU A 429 28.97 10.08 -52.62
CA LEU A 429 28.53 9.49 -53.89
C LEU A 429 27.14 10.02 -54.28
N VAL A 430 26.96 10.37 -55.56
CA VAL A 430 25.73 10.97 -56.09
C VAL A 430 24.63 9.91 -56.28
N GLY A 431 23.42 10.24 -55.84
CA GLY A 431 22.17 9.71 -56.37
C GLY A 431 21.38 10.84 -57.04
N ALA A 432 20.70 10.54 -58.14
CA ALA A 432 19.73 11.43 -58.77
C ALA A 432 18.70 10.59 -59.55
N ASP A 433 17.41 10.80 -59.20
CA ASP A 433 16.26 11.01 -60.09
C ASP A 433 15.88 9.95 -61.16
N CYS A 434 14.60 9.72 -61.48
CA CYS A 434 13.32 10.14 -60.86
C CYS A 434 12.15 9.34 -61.49
N GLY A 435 10.92 9.50 -60.99
CA GLY A 435 9.69 9.11 -61.72
C GLY A 435 8.64 8.37 -60.89
N VAL A 436 7.40 8.88 -60.92
CA VAL A 436 6.20 8.30 -60.28
C VAL A 436 5.07 8.28 -61.29
N THR A 437 4.30 7.19 -61.42
CA THR A 437 2.82 7.15 -61.58
C THR A 437 2.28 5.72 -61.68
N GLU A 438 0.95 5.60 -61.65
CA GLU A 438 0.14 4.39 -61.41
C GLU A 438 0.10 3.39 -62.59
N GLY A 439 -0.21 2.12 -62.29
CA GLY A 439 -0.52 1.09 -63.29
C GLY A 439 -1.22 -0.12 -62.66
N ASN A 440 -2.42 -0.45 -63.11
CA ASN A 440 -3.23 -1.58 -62.64
C ASN A 440 -3.05 -2.83 -63.54
N PHE A 441 -3.65 -3.97 -63.15
CA PHE A 441 -3.75 -5.26 -63.85
C PHE A 441 -2.52 -6.18 -63.91
N GLY A 442 -2.81 -7.51 -63.83
CA GLY A 442 -2.47 -8.36 -64.98
C GLY A 442 -1.54 -9.57 -64.76
N GLU A 443 -2.06 -10.62 -64.14
CA GLU A 443 -1.98 -12.03 -64.61
C GLU A 443 -0.71 -12.65 -65.28
N THR A 444 -0.40 -13.87 -64.80
CA THR A 444 0.09 -15.08 -65.53
C THR A 444 1.60 -15.30 -65.86
N ALA A 445 1.94 -16.61 -65.85
CA ALA A 445 3.09 -17.32 -66.42
C ALA A 445 4.53 -16.88 -66.02
N SER A 446 5.43 -17.69 -65.42
CA SER A 446 5.71 -19.15 -65.32
C SER A 446 6.87 -19.65 -66.21
N VAL A 447 7.60 -20.64 -65.67
CA VAL A 447 8.68 -21.47 -66.26
C VAL A 447 9.96 -20.77 -66.74
N SER A 448 11.10 -20.98 -66.02
CA SER A 448 12.24 -21.79 -66.53
C SER A 448 13.56 -21.66 -65.74
N SER A 449 14.10 -22.82 -65.36
CA SER A 449 15.55 -23.14 -65.32
C SER A 449 16.55 -22.11 -64.76
N ILE A 450 16.76 -22.12 -63.43
CA ILE A 450 18.02 -21.63 -62.85
C ILE A 450 19.15 -22.56 -63.31
N LYS A 451 20.13 -22.01 -64.04
CA LYS A 451 21.34 -22.73 -64.46
C LYS A 451 22.57 -21.96 -63.97
N LEU A 452 23.35 -22.58 -63.09
CA LEU A 452 24.55 -21.98 -62.52
C LEU A 452 25.58 -21.68 -63.62
N THR A 453 25.95 -20.41 -63.77
CA THR A 453 27.06 -19.95 -64.62
C THR A 453 28.20 -19.43 -63.74
N ALA A 454 29.43 -19.81 -64.07
CA ALA A 454 30.59 -19.53 -63.23
C ALA A 454 31.03 -18.06 -63.31
N SER A 455 31.49 -17.52 -62.18
CA SER A 455 32.04 -16.17 -62.06
C SER A 455 33.31 -16.01 -62.91
N HIS A 456 33.31 -15.06 -63.84
CA HIS A 456 34.52 -14.68 -64.57
C HIS A 456 35.46 -13.86 -63.66
N PHE A 457 36.68 -14.35 -63.47
CA PHE A 457 37.79 -13.51 -63.02
C PHE A 457 38.31 -12.67 -64.19
N LEU A 458 38.53 -11.37 -63.97
CA LEU A 458 39.18 -10.46 -64.91
C LEU A 458 40.54 -10.05 -64.34
N LEU A 459 41.60 -10.17 -65.14
CA LEU A 459 42.94 -9.69 -64.76
C LEU A 459 43.02 -8.16 -64.89
N THR A 460 43.90 -7.53 -64.11
CA THR A 460 44.14 -6.09 -64.22
C THR A 460 45.05 -5.75 -65.41
N LYS A 461 44.93 -4.52 -65.93
CA LYS A 461 45.67 -4.07 -67.13
C LYS A 461 47.20 -4.21 -67.01
N ASP A 462 47.74 -4.13 -65.81
CA ASP A 462 49.19 -4.29 -65.57
C ASP A 462 49.62 -5.76 -65.60
N GLN A 463 48.75 -6.70 -65.22
CA GLN A 463 48.97 -8.14 -65.41
C GLN A 463 48.94 -8.51 -66.90
N GLU A 464 47.99 -7.96 -67.67
CA GLU A 464 47.97 -8.10 -69.13
C GLU A 464 49.22 -7.51 -69.81
N LYS A 465 49.77 -6.41 -69.28
CA LYS A 465 51.04 -5.82 -69.76
C LYS A 465 52.23 -6.72 -69.47
N ALA A 466 52.34 -7.23 -68.24
CA ALA A 466 53.45 -8.09 -67.83
C ALA A 466 53.55 -9.39 -68.67
N ILE A 467 52.40 -9.94 -69.09
CA ILE A 467 52.33 -11.15 -69.94
C ILE A 467 52.69 -10.86 -71.42
N LYS A 468 52.67 -9.59 -71.86
CA LYS A 468 52.91 -9.16 -73.26
C LYS A 468 54.29 -8.49 -73.48
N ALA A 469 55.10 -8.34 -72.45
CA ALA A 469 56.47 -7.82 -72.58
C ALA A 469 57.43 -8.94 -73.04
N MET A 470 58.20 -8.68 -74.10
CA MET A 470 59.35 -9.52 -74.45
C MET A 470 60.41 -9.45 -73.35
N THR A 471 61.12 -10.54 -73.08
CA THR A 471 62.29 -10.49 -72.20
C THR A 471 63.50 -9.89 -72.94
N PRO A 472 64.50 -9.29 -72.24
CA PRO A 472 65.68 -8.72 -72.90
C PRO A 472 66.44 -9.70 -73.81
N GLU A 473 66.54 -10.98 -73.41
CA GLU A 473 67.14 -12.04 -74.23
C GLU A 473 66.34 -12.31 -75.53
N GLN A 474 65.03 -12.05 -75.53
CA GLN A 474 64.18 -12.14 -76.72
C GLN A 474 64.34 -10.92 -77.63
N GLU A 475 64.60 -9.72 -77.10
CA GLU A 475 64.94 -8.54 -77.91
C GLU A 475 66.35 -8.66 -78.54
N GLU A 476 67.34 -9.19 -77.81
CA GLU A 476 68.68 -9.45 -78.35
C GLU A 476 68.64 -10.55 -79.43
N THR A 477 67.95 -11.67 -79.20
CA THR A 477 67.82 -12.72 -80.22
C THR A 477 66.98 -12.29 -81.43
N ALA A 478 65.94 -11.46 -81.24
CA ALA A 478 65.22 -10.85 -82.36
C ALA A 478 66.12 -9.88 -83.16
N SER A 479 66.97 -9.10 -82.50
CA SER A 479 67.92 -8.19 -83.16
C SER A 479 69.00 -8.94 -83.95
N LEU A 480 69.51 -10.06 -83.41
CA LEU A 480 70.46 -10.93 -84.09
C LEU A 480 69.83 -11.62 -85.32
N LEU A 481 68.60 -12.14 -85.20
CA LEU A 481 67.87 -12.74 -86.32
C LEU A 481 67.49 -11.70 -87.40
N SER A 482 67.12 -10.48 -86.99
CA SER A 482 66.89 -9.36 -87.90
C SER A 482 68.15 -9.01 -88.71
N SER A 483 69.30 -8.94 -88.03
CA SER A 483 70.60 -8.66 -88.66
C SER A 483 71.02 -9.74 -89.69
N ILE A 484 70.65 -11.00 -89.46
CA ILE A 484 70.89 -12.12 -90.39
C ILE A 484 69.97 -12.05 -91.63
N SER A 485 68.81 -11.37 -91.53
CA SER A 485 67.80 -11.34 -92.60
C SER A 485 68.07 -10.31 -93.72
N HIS A 486 69.13 -9.51 -93.64
CA HIS A 486 69.38 -8.36 -94.53
C HIS A 486 70.76 -8.38 -95.23
N ALA A 487 71.21 -9.57 -95.68
CA ALA A 487 72.34 -9.68 -96.61
C ALA A 487 72.18 -10.88 -97.58
N PRO A 488 72.07 -10.66 -98.90
CA PRO A 488 72.20 -11.73 -99.89
C PRO A 488 73.68 -12.05 -100.19
N ASP A 489 73.95 -13.34 -100.38
CA ASP A 489 75.21 -13.90 -100.93
C ASP A 489 76.55 -13.41 -100.35
N THR A 490 76.95 -13.94 -99.20
CA THR A 490 78.36 -14.33 -98.98
C THR A 490 78.48 -15.51 -98.00
N ALA A 491 79.64 -16.18 -97.99
CA ALA A 491 79.82 -17.48 -97.34
C ALA A 491 79.76 -17.46 -95.81
N TYR A 492 79.16 -18.49 -95.22
CA TYR A 492 79.10 -18.72 -93.78
C TYR A 492 80.50 -18.90 -93.16
N LEU A 493 80.85 -18.01 -92.23
CA LEU A 493 81.88 -18.24 -91.21
C LEU A 493 81.26 -17.92 -89.82
N PRO A 494 81.43 -18.78 -88.80
CA PRO A 494 80.87 -18.51 -87.48
C PRO A 494 81.55 -17.32 -86.79
N PRO A 495 80.82 -16.53 -85.97
CA PRO A 495 81.43 -15.53 -85.11
C PRO A 495 82.46 -16.13 -84.13
N SER A 496 83.52 -15.39 -83.83
CA SER A 496 84.60 -15.83 -82.93
C SER A 496 84.06 -16.15 -81.53
N GLY A 497 84.16 -17.42 -81.13
CA GLY A 497 83.63 -17.96 -79.88
C GLY A 497 82.68 -19.15 -80.09
N TYR A 498 82.06 -19.27 -81.28
CA TYR A 498 81.12 -20.34 -81.58
C TYR A 498 81.81 -21.55 -82.23
N ARG A 499 82.02 -22.60 -81.45
CA ARG A 499 82.42 -23.93 -81.95
C ARG A 499 81.23 -24.60 -82.63
N LEU A 500 81.39 -25.11 -83.85
CA LEU A 500 80.39 -26.03 -84.42
C LEU A 500 80.35 -27.30 -83.56
N VAL A 501 79.18 -27.51 -82.95
CA VAL A 501 78.85 -28.70 -82.18
C VAL A 501 78.52 -29.81 -83.18
N SER A 502 79.18 -30.97 -83.07
CA SER A 502 78.86 -32.12 -83.95
C SER A 502 77.47 -32.69 -83.64
N ASP A 503 76.83 -33.39 -84.58
CA ASP A 503 75.50 -33.97 -84.35
C ASP A 503 75.44 -34.89 -83.12
N SER A 504 76.52 -35.58 -82.78
CA SER A 504 76.60 -36.39 -81.55
C SER A 504 76.65 -35.53 -80.29
N GLU A 505 77.46 -34.47 -80.27
CA GLU A 505 77.51 -33.50 -79.17
C GLU A 505 76.21 -32.70 -79.04
N TRP A 506 75.53 -32.38 -80.14
CA TRP A 506 74.26 -31.65 -80.16
C TRP A 506 73.10 -32.53 -79.67
N ASN A 507 73.05 -33.80 -80.09
CA ASN A 507 72.11 -34.76 -79.53
C ASN A 507 72.38 -35.03 -78.04
N LEU A 508 73.65 -35.08 -77.62
CA LEU A 508 74.00 -35.20 -76.20
C LEU A 508 73.56 -33.95 -75.42
N LEU A 509 73.80 -32.75 -75.94
CA LEU A 509 73.35 -31.49 -75.32
C LEU A 509 71.81 -31.41 -75.26
N GLN A 510 71.10 -31.83 -76.29
CA GLN A 510 69.63 -31.97 -76.23
C GLN A 510 69.20 -33.01 -75.19
N GLN A 511 69.92 -34.14 -75.06
CA GLN A 511 69.65 -35.16 -74.06
C GLN A 511 69.87 -34.60 -72.64
N GLU A 512 70.94 -33.83 -72.42
CA GLU A 512 71.24 -33.15 -71.17
C GLU A 512 70.22 -32.05 -70.85
N VAL A 513 69.82 -31.21 -71.81
CA VAL A 513 68.76 -30.20 -71.62
C VAL A 513 67.41 -30.87 -71.32
N LYS A 514 67.06 -31.97 -72.02
CA LYS A 514 65.87 -32.79 -71.71
C LYS A 514 65.97 -33.49 -70.34
N ASN A 515 67.18 -33.73 -69.82
CA ASN A 515 67.40 -34.31 -68.50
C ASN A 515 67.44 -33.25 -67.39
N ALA A 516 67.96 -32.06 -67.66
CA ALA A 516 67.91 -30.88 -66.80
C ALA A 516 66.47 -30.40 -66.65
N GLY A 517 65.72 -30.29 -67.74
CA GLY A 517 64.27 -30.03 -67.70
C GLY A 517 63.48 -31.09 -66.92
N ARG A 518 63.87 -32.37 -66.99
CA ARG A 518 63.28 -33.45 -66.18
C ARG A 518 63.75 -33.51 -64.71
N LYS A 519 64.74 -32.70 -64.32
CA LYS A 519 65.18 -32.50 -62.94
C LYS A 519 64.59 -31.21 -62.34
N LEU A 520 64.66 -30.10 -63.08
CA LEU A 520 64.15 -28.77 -62.68
C LEU A 520 62.62 -28.64 -62.82
N GLY A 521 62.00 -29.37 -63.74
CA GLY A 521 60.54 -29.41 -63.93
C GLY A 521 59.80 -30.29 -62.91
N ARG A 522 60.49 -30.85 -61.91
CA ARG A 522 59.85 -31.50 -60.76
C ARG A 522 59.62 -30.44 -59.69
N ARG A 523 58.38 -30.28 -59.22
CA ARG A 523 58.08 -29.45 -58.06
C ARG A 523 58.90 -29.97 -56.87
N CYS A 524 59.55 -29.08 -56.13
CA CYS A 524 60.29 -29.46 -54.93
C CYS A 524 59.30 -29.97 -53.87
N ASP A 525 59.46 -31.23 -53.45
CA ASP A 525 58.53 -31.87 -52.50
C ASP A 525 58.46 -31.12 -51.16
N MET A 526 59.58 -30.55 -50.70
CA MET A 526 59.61 -29.69 -49.51
C MET A 526 58.81 -28.40 -49.71
N CYS A 527 58.94 -27.74 -50.87
CA CYS A 527 58.15 -26.54 -51.17
C CYS A 527 56.65 -26.87 -51.27
N SER A 528 56.28 -28.02 -51.87
CA SER A 528 54.87 -28.45 -51.92
C SER A 528 54.33 -28.88 -50.55
N ASN A 529 55.19 -29.35 -49.63
CA ASN A 529 54.82 -29.62 -48.25
C ASN A 529 54.56 -28.30 -47.49
N TYR A 530 55.45 -27.32 -47.57
CA TYR A 530 55.23 -26.00 -46.97
C TYR A 530 54.05 -25.24 -47.61
N GLU A 531 53.81 -25.37 -48.92
CA GLU A 531 52.63 -24.86 -49.61
C GLU A 531 51.33 -25.43 -49.01
N LYS A 532 51.27 -26.75 -48.78
CA LYS A 532 50.13 -27.41 -48.13
C LYS A 532 49.97 -27.00 -46.66
N GLN A 533 51.07 -26.90 -45.90
CA GLN A 533 51.02 -26.43 -44.52
C GLN A 533 50.51 -25.00 -44.43
N LEU A 534 50.96 -24.11 -45.33
CA LEU A 534 50.48 -22.73 -45.41
C LEU A 534 48.99 -22.67 -45.80
N GLN A 535 48.54 -23.50 -46.74
CA GLN A 535 47.12 -23.61 -47.09
C GLN A 535 46.25 -24.10 -45.91
N VAL A 536 46.74 -25.06 -45.12
CA VAL A 536 46.05 -25.52 -43.90
C VAL A 536 45.98 -24.41 -42.85
N ILE A 537 47.09 -23.69 -42.62
CA ILE A 537 47.13 -22.55 -41.68
C ILE A 537 46.21 -21.42 -42.13
N GLN A 538 46.18 -21.10 -43.44
CA GLN A 538 45.27 -20.09 -44.00
C GLN A 538 43.79 -20.51 -43.91
N GLY A 539 43.49 -21.82 -44.01
CA GLY A 539 42.16 -22.36 -43.74
C GLY A 539 41.76 -22.16 -42.27
N GLN A 540 42.63 -22.54 -41.34
CA GLN A 540 42.41 -22.36 -39.89
C GLN A 540 42.30 -20.87 -39.51
N GLU A 541 43.06 -19.99 -40.16
CA GLU A 541 42.95 -18.53 -39.98
C GLU A 541 41.62 -17.98 -40.52
N ALA A 542 41.10 -18.52 -41.63
CA ALA A 542 39.79 -18.16 -42.15
C ALA A 542 38.66 -18.65 -41.23
N GLU A 543 38.70 -19.91 -40.78
CA GLU A 543 37.74 -20.50 -39.84
C GLU A 543 37.71 -19.72 -38.51
N THR A 544 38.86 -19.38 -37.96
CA THR A 544 38.94 -18.56 -36.72
C THR A 544 38.46 -17.13 -36.94
N ARG A 545 38.75 -16.50 -38.10
CA ARG A 545 38.18 -15.18 -38.45
C ARG A 545 36.65 -15.22 -38.55
N ASP A 546 36.06 -16.27 -39.12
CA ASP A 546 34.60 -16.39 -39.23
C ASP A 546 33.95 -16.75 -37.88
N GLN A 547 34.62 -17.53 -37.04
CA GLN A 547 34.20 -17.75 -35.65
C GLN A 547 34.23 -16.46 -34.83
N VAL A 548 35.23 -15.59 -35.03
CA VAL A 548 35.28 -14.25 -34.40
C VAL A 548 34.15 -13.36 -34.89
N LYS A 549 33.85 -13.32 -36.20
CA LYS A 549 32.66 -12.60 -36.72
C LYS A 549 31.37 -13.10 -36.08
N LYS A 550 31.20 -14.42 -35.94
CA LYS A 550 30.02 -15.03 -35.31
C LYS A 550 29.91 -14.61 -33.83
N LEU A 551 31.01 -14.60 -33.09
CA LEU A 551 31.07 -14.09 -31.72
C LEU A 551 30.74 -12.60 -31.63
N GLN A 552 31.24 -11.76 -32.56
CA GLN A 552 30.93 -10.34 -32.63
C GLN A 552 29.44 -10.07 -32.90
N VAL A 553 28.80 -10.85 -33.79
CA VAL A 553 27.35 -10.75 -34.06
C VAL A 553 26.53 -11.16 -32.82
N MET A 554 26.88 -12.28 -32.17
CA MET A 554 26.18 -12.72 -30.96
C MET A 554 26.38 -11.75 -29.78
N LEU A 555 27.58 -11.18 -29.62
CA LEU A 555 27.85 -10.15 -28.61
C LEU A 555 27.04 -8.88 -28.87
N ARG A 556 26.92 -8.45 -30.13
CA ARG A 556 26.08 -7.32 -30.51
C ARG A 556 24.61 -7.60 -30.20
N GLN A 557 24.08 -8.75 -30.62
CA GLN A 557 22.70 -9.16 -30.32
C GLN A 557 22.42 -9.22 -28.82
N ALA A 558 23.38 -9.66 -28.00
CA ALA A 558 23.26 -9.66 -26.54
C ALA A 558 23.27 -8.24 -25.96
N ASN A 559 24.09 -7.33 -26.49
CA ASN A 559 24.12 -5.93 -26.07
C ASN A 559 22.83 -5.19 -26.49
N ASP A 560 22.40 -5.35 -27.74
CA ASP A 560 21.13 -4.82 -28.26
C ASP A 560 19.91 -5.35 -27.47
N GLN A 561 20.02 -6.53 -26.85
CA GLN A 561 19.01 -7.10 -25.94
C GLN A 561 19.09 -6.51 -24.54
N LEU A 562 20.30 -6.35 -24.00
CA LEU A 562 20.54 -5.72 -22.70
C LEU A 562 20.00 -4.29 -22.67
N GLU A 563 20.29 -3.49 -23.70
CA GLU A 563 19.80 -2.11 -23.84
C GLU A 563 18.26 -2.03 -23.84
N ARG A 564 17.59 -2.96 -24.52
CA ARG A 564 16.11 -3.06 -24.49
C ARG A 564 15.59 -3.42 -23.09
N THR A 565 16.16 -4.44 -22.44
CA THR A 565 15.76 -4.80 -21.06
C THR A 565 16.05 -3.69 -20.04
N MET A 566 17.03 -2.81 -20.30
CA MET A 566 17.30 -1.64 -19.47
C MET A 566 16.27 -0.52 -19.69
N SER A 567 15.78 -0.31 -20.91
CA SER A 567 14.66 0.60 -21.18
C SER A 567 13.37 0.10 -20.54
N GLU A 568 13.03 -1.17 -20.79
CA GLU A 568 11.86 -1.85 -20.20
C GLU A 568 11.88 -1.78 -18.66
N LYS A 569 13.06 -1.96 -18.04
CA LYS A 569 13.24 -1.78 -16.59
C LYS A 569 13.03 -0.34 -16.13
N GLN A 570 13.59 0.65 -16.83
CA GLN A 570 13.44 2.07 -16.48
C GLN A 570 11.97 2.51 -16.58
N GLU A 571 11.28 2.10 -17.65
CA GLU A 571 9.85 2.37 -17.87
C GLU A 571 8.97 1.75 -16.76
N LEU A 572 9.31 0.54 -16.28
CA LEU A 572 8.66 -0.08 -15.12
C LEU A 572 8.97 0.64 -13.80
N GLU A 573 10.22 1.08 -13.58
CA GLU A 573 10.59 1.84 -12.38
C GLU A 573 9.90 3.21 -12.31
N ASP A 574 9.80 3.92 -13.43
CA ASP A 574 9.06 5.19 -13.52
C ASP A 574 7.54 4.99 -13.41
N SER A 575 7.00 3.89 -13.94
CA SER A 575 5.59 3.51 -13.77
C SER A 575 5.25 3.21 -12.30
N VAL A 576 6.06 2.40 -11.61
CA VAL A 576 5.91 2.10 -10.18
C VAL A 576 6.05 3.38 -9.34
N LYS A 577 6.98 4.27 -9.70
CA LYS A 577 7.15 5.56 -9.04
C LYS A 577 5.91 6.45 -9.18
N SER A 578 5.37 6.61 -10.39
CA SER A 578 4.12 7.36 -10.63
C SER A 578 2.94 6.75 -9.86
N GLY A 579 2.83 5.43 -9.83
CA GLY A 579 1.81 4.73 -9.04
C GLY A 579 1.94 4.98 -7.54
N ASN A 580 3.16 5.05 -7.01
CA ASN A 580 3.43 5.37 -5.60
C ASN A 580 3.12 6.85 -5.26
N GLU A 581 3.44 7.78 -6.17
CA GLU A 581 3.07 9.20 -6.05
C GLU A 581 1.53 9.36 -6.04
N GLU A 582 0.81 8.63 -6.90
CA GLU A 582 -0.66 8.53 -6.87
C GLU A 582 -1.20 7.91 -5.57
N VAL A 583 -0.59 6.84 -5.05
CA VAL A 583 -1.01 6.21 -3.78
C VAL A 583 -0.78 7.17 -2.62
N THR A 584 0.33 7.91 -2.60
CA THR A 584 0.58 8.94 -1.58
C THR A 584 -0.44 10.08 -1.67
N ALA A 585 -0.84 10.48 -2.89
CA ALA A 585 -1.94 11.43 -3.07
C ALA A 585 -3.29 10.86 -2.55
N LYS A 586 -3.57 9.56 -2.78
CA LYS A 586 -4.77 8.88 -2.25
C LYS A 586 -4.74 8.72 -0.72
N VAL A 587 -3.57 8.57 -0.10
CA VAL A 587 -3.42 8.59 1.37
C VAL A 587 -3.82 9.95 1.98
N SER A 588 -3.65 11.07 1.26
CA SER A 588 -4.16 12.38 1.72
C SER A 588 -5.70 12.43 1.85
N LEU A 589 -6.42 11.49 1.22
CA LEU A 589 -7.86 11.35 1.40
C LEU A 589 -8.21 10.82 2.80
N VAL A 590 -7.35 9.99 3.42
CA VAL A 590 -7.54 9.45 4.77
C VAL A 590 -7.52 10.56 5.82
N GLN A 591 -6.66 11.57 5.64
CA GLN A 591 -6.65 12.79 6.46
C GLN A 591 -8.03 13.49 6.45
N ARG A 592 -8.66 13.62 5.27
CA ARG A 592 -10.02 14.19 5.15
C ARG A 592 -11.12 13.30 5.73
N VAL A 593 -10.96 11.98 5.68
CA VAL A 593 -11.87 11.05 6.38
C VAL A 593 -11.79 11.30 7.88
N GLN A 594 -10.58 11.36 8.45
CA GLN A 594 -10.40 11.59 9.88
C GLN A 594 -10.96 12.95 10.36
N GLU A 595 -10.78 14.00 9.55
CA GLU A 595 -11.41 15.31 9.76
C GLU A 595 -12.94 15.23 9.72
N SER A 596 -13.51 14.45 8.80
CA SER A 596 -14.97 14.24 8.71
C SER A 596 -15.54 13.44 9.89
N GLU A 597 -14.79 12.48 10.44
CA GLU A 597 -15.17 11.70 11.62
C GLU A 597 -15.19 12.54 12.90
N THR A 598 -14.15 13.36 13.11
CA THR A 598 -14.09 14.26 14.27
C THR A 598 -15.20 15.33 14.21
N LEU A 599 -15.54 15.81 13.02
CA LEU A 599 -16.69 16.67 12.79
C LEU A 599 -18.02 15.96 13.09
N LEU A 600 -18.20 14.72 12.61
CA LEU A 600 -19.39 13.89 12.90
C LEU A 600 -19.57 13.63 14.39
N SER A 601 -18.50 13.29 15.11
CA SER A 601 -18.50 13.10 16.57
C SER A 601 -18.93 14.39 17.30
N THR A 602 -18.37 15.54 16.89
CA THR A 602 -18.73 16.86 17.43
C THR A 602 -20.21 17.20 17.18
N LEU A 603 -20.73 16.90 15.98
CA LEU A 603 -22.14 17.08 15.63
C LEU A 603 -23.07 16.16 16.44
N GLN A 604 -22.70 14.89 16.64
CA GLN A 604 -23.46 13.95 17.48
C GLN A 604 -23.51 14.41 18.95
N GLN A 605 -22.40 14.94 19.47
CA GLN A 605 -22.36 15.52 20.81
C GLN A 605 -23.24 16.78 20.91
N GLY A 606 -23.16 17.68 19.92
CA GLY A 606 -23.99 18.88 19.84
C GLY A 606 -25.49 18.57 19.75
N PHE A 607 -25.89 17.62 18.90
CA PHE A 607 -27.27 17.13 18.80
C PHE A 607 -27.74 16.50 20.11
N SER A 608 -26.88 15.72 20.77
CA SER A 608 -27.18 15.10 22.07
C SER A 608 -27.35 16.12 23.20
N GLN A 609 -26.61 17.23 23.16
CA GLN A 609 -26.82 18.36 24.07
C GLN A 609 -28.12 19.11 23.75
N ALA A 610 -28.38 19.42 22.47
CA ALA A 610 -29.61 20.08 22.04
C ALA A 610 -30.86 19.28 22.45
N LYS A 611 -30.84 17.95 22.24
CA LYS A 611 -31.90 17.03 22.67
C LYS A 611 -32.16 17.13 24.18
N ARG A 612 -31.12 17.10 25.02
CA ARG A 612 -31.25 17.22 26.48
C ARG A 612 -31.81 18.58 26.89
N ASN A 613 -31.29 19.68 26.33
CA ASN A 613 -31.82 21.03 26.58
C ASN A 613 -33.32 21.13 26.25
N THR A 614 -33.77 20.55 25.14
CA THR A 614 -35.19 20.55 24.75
C THR A 614 -36.04 19.65 25.67
N GLN A 615 -35.51 18.52 26.13
CA GLN A 615 -36.18 17.66 27.12
C GLN A 615 -36.34 18.36 28.48
N GLU A 616 -35.32 19.09 28.94
CA GLU A 616 -35.36 19.90 30.15
C GLU A 616 -36.39 21.04 30.05
N GLN A 617 -36.42 21.77 28.92
CA GLN A 617 -37.46 22.77 28.66
C GLN A 617 -38.87 22.16 28.63
N MET A 618 -39.04 20.99 28.02
CA MET A 618 -40.33 20.29 27.99
C MET A 618 -40.77 19.84 29.38
N ALA A 619 -39.85 19.41 30.25
CA ALA A 619 -40.16 19.07 31.64
C ALA A 619 -40.65 20.30 32.45
N VAL A 620 -39.99 21.45 32.30
CA VAL A 620 -40.42 22.72 32.93
C VAL A 620 -41.80 23.17 32.41
N LEU A 621 -42.08 22.99 31.11
CA LEU A 621 -43.39 23.29 30.52
C LEU A 621 -44.50 22.35 30.99
N MET A 622 -44.23 21.05 31.16
CA MET A 622 -45.18 20.10 31.75
C MET A 622 -45.49 20.43 33.22
N GLN A 623 -44.46 20.72 34.02
CA GLN A 623 -44.62 21.05 35.43
C GLN A 623 -45.37 22.38 35.66
N SER A 624 -45.11 23.41 34.85
CA SER A 624 -45.87 24.67 34.90
C SER A 624 -47.31 24.54 34.39
N ARG A 625 -47.55 23.71 33.35
CA ARG A 625 -48.91 23.32 32.93
C ARG A 625 -49.68 22.65 34.07
N GLU A 626 -49.06 21.73 34.80
CA GLU A 626 -49.69 21.04 35.94
C GLU A 626 -50.02 21.99 37.08
N GLN A 627 -49.10 22.89 37.45
CA GLN A 627 -49.37 23.94 38.45
C GLN A 627 -50.56 24.85 38.04
N VAL A 628 -50.66 25.21 36.75
CA VAL A 628 -51.79 25.99 36.22
C VAL A 628 -53.09 25.17 36.22
N ALA A 629 -53.03 23.87 35.94
CA ALA A 629 -54.20 22.98 36.01
C ALA A 629 -54.71 22.79 37.45
N ASP A 630 -53.82 22.70 38.43
CA ASP A 630 -54.17 22.63 39.86
C ASP A 630 -54.77 23.96 40.37
N GLU A 631 -54.18 25.10 40.00
CA GLU A 631 -54.73 26.44 40.26
C GLU A 631 -56.14 26.58 39.68
N LEU A 632 -56.33 26.21 38.41
CA LEU A 632 -57.62 26.27 37.72
C LEU A 632 -58.65 25.33 38.39
N SER A 633 -58.24 24.10 38.72
CA SER A 633 -59.07 23.11 39.40
C SER A 633 -59.43 23.51 40.84
N ARG A 634 -58.61 24.33 41.51
CA ARG A 634 -58.97 24.98 42.78
C ARG A 634 -60.01 26.06 42.55
N LEU A 635 -59.75 26.98 41.61
CA LEU A 635 -60.64 28.11 41.30
C LEU A 635 -62.02 27.64 40.79
N GLN A 636 -62.11 26.54 40.05
CA GLN A 636 -63.39 25.93 39.66
C GLN A 636 -64.18 25.47 40.89
N ARG A 637 -63.58 24.68 41.79
CA ARG A 637 -64.25 24.22 43.03
C ARG A 637 -64.69 25.38 43.94
N ASP A 638 -63.88 26.43 44.04
CA ASP A 638 -64.23 27.63 44.81
C ASP A 638 -65.40 28.38 44.16
N ASN A 639 -65.42 28.49 42.83
CA ASN A 639 -66.49 29.13 42.06
C ASN A 639 -67.79 28.31 42.10
N GLU A 640 -67.74 26.99 41.95
CA GLU A 640 -68.87 26.06 42.17
C GLU A 640 -69.42 26.17 43.60
N SER A 641 -68.54 26.27 44.60
CA SER A 641 -68.94 26.47 46.00
C SER A 641 -69.66 27.82 46.19
N LEU A 642 -69.18 28.89 45.56
CA LEU A 642 -69.79 30.22 45.61
C LEU A 642 -71.11 30.27 44.83
N GLN A 643 -71.19 29.67 43.64
CA GLN A 643 -72.42 29.55 42.87
C GLN A 643 -73.47 28.70 43.61
N GLY A 644 -73.08 27.59 44.23
CA GLY A 644 -73.97 26.79 45.07
C GLY A 644 -74.53 27.57 46.26
N LYS A 645 -73.68 28.33 46.97
CA LYS A 645 -74.10 29.23 48.06
C LYS A 645 -75.02 30.35 47.56
N HIS A 646 -74.71 30.95 46.40
CA HIS A 646 -75.52 32.01 45.81
C HIS A 646 -76.87 31.50 45.32
N ARG A 647 -76.91 30.31 44.69
CA ARG A 647 -78.16 29.65 44.27
C ARG A 647 -79.03 29.32 45.48
N LEU A 648 -78.45 28.77 46.55
CA LEU A 648 -79.16 28.48 47.80
C LEU A 648 -79.71 29.77 48.45
N HIS A 649 -78.94 30.86 48.43
CA HIS A 649 -79.41 32.17 48.91
C HIS A 649 -80.53 32.74 48.03
N LEU A 650 -80.49 32.57 46.71
CA LEU A 650 -81.56 33.00 45.81
C LEU A 650 -82.82 32.12 45.96
N GLU A 651 -82.67 30.81 46.13
CA GLU A 651 -83.77 29.89 46.43
C GLU A 651 -84.45 30.25 47.76
N LEU A 652 -83.67 30.51 48.82
CA LEU A 652 -84.18 30.98 50.11
C LEU A 652 -84.83 32.38 50.03
N GLN A 653 -84.32 33.27 49.16
CA GLN A 653 -84.84 34.63 49.01
C GLN A 653 -86.08 34.70 48.08
N GLN A 654 -86.27 33.74 47.18
CA GLN A 654 -87.49 33.63 46.36
C GLN A 654 -88.61 32.88 47.08
N GLN A 655 -88.34 32.18 48.19
CA GLN A 655 -89.37 31.61 49.07
C GLN A 655 -90.02 32.66 49.99
N GLU A 656 -90.54 33.75 49.43
CA GLU A 656 -91.34 34.73 50.19
C GLU A 656 -92.73 34.18 50.60
N ASP A 657 -93.16 33.07 49.98
CA ASP A 657 -94.49 32.46 50.18
C ASP A 657 -94.43 31.00 50.72
N PHE A 658 -93.45 30.67 51.58
CA PHE A 658 -93.47 29.39 52.33
C PHE A 658 -94.54 29.42 53.45
N GLN A 659 -95.80 29.32 53.05
CA GLN A 659 -96.92 29.14 53.97
C GLN A 659 -96.90 27.70 54.50
N MET A 660 -96.48 27.54 55.75
CA MET A 660 -96.51 26.24 56.43
C MET A 660 -97.96 25.70 56.44
N PRO A 661 -98.23 24.46 55.99
CA PRO A 661 -99.59 23.95 55.86
C PRO A 661 -100.37 23.99 57.18
N ASN A 662 -101.37 24.87 57.25
CA ASN A 662 -102.11 25.16 58.47
C ASN A 662 -103.17 24.08 58.77
N THR A 663 -103.51 23.22 57.80
CA THR A 663 -104.38 22.07 58.00
C THR A 663 -103.68 20.74 57.67
N VAL A 664 -104.10 19.67 58.35
CA VAL A 664 -103.56 18.31 58.16
C VAL A 664 -103.87 17.78 56.75
N GLN A 665 -104.94 18.25 56.10
CA GLN A 665 -105.32 17.83 54.75
C GLN A 665 -104.42 18.46 53.68
N GLU A 666 -104.09 19.75 53.80
CA GLU A 666 -103.10 20.41 52.93
C GLU A 666 -101.72 19.77 53.11
N LEU A 667 -101.32 19.47 54.35
CA LEU A 667 -100.07 18.77 54.64
C LEU A 667 -100.03 17.36 54.03
N GLN A 668 -101.13 16.60 54.10
CA GLN A 668 -101.22 15.28 53.47
C GLN A 668 -101.18 15.37 51.93
N GLY A 669 -101.85 16.36 51.34
CA GLY A 669 -101.77 16.62 49.90
C GLY A 669 -100.34 16.93 49.44
N LEU A 670 -99.67 17.86 50.13
CA LEU A 670 -98.29 18.23 49.84
C LEU A 670 -97.32 17.06 50.05
N VAL A 671 -97.49 16.25 51.09
CA VAL A 671 -96.66 15.05 51.34
C VAL A 671 -96.93 13.94 50.32
N LEU A 672 -98.13 13.82 49.75
CA LEU A 672 -98.42 12.92 48.64
C LEU A 672 -97.75 13.41 47.36
N GLN A 673 -97.95 14.69 47.00
CA GLN A 673 -97.34 15.29 45.81
C GLN A 673 -95.80 15.21 45.86
N LEU A 674 -95.17 15.56 47.00
CA LEU A 674 -93.72 15.41 47.17
C LEU A 674 -93.25 13.94 47.09
N ARG A 675 -94.10 12.95 47.42
CA ARG A 675 -93.77 11.53 47.21
C ARG A 675 -93.88 11.13 45.73
N GLU A 676 -94.89 11.63 45.03
CA GLU A 676 -95.06 11.41 43.59
C GLU A 676 -93.91 12.07 42.81
N ASP A 677 -93.54 13.31 43.15
CA ASP A 677 -92.38 14.02 42.60
C ASP A 677 -91.06 13.28 42.92
N MET A 678 -90.85 12.82 44.17
CA MET A 678 -89.67 12.01 44.51
C MET A 678 -89.62 10.69 43.73
N VAL A 679 -90.75 10.02 43.51
CA VAL A 679 -90.82 8.79 42.71
C VAL A 679 -90.56 9.08 41.23
N ALA A 680 -91.09 10.17 40.67
CA ALA A 680 -90.86 10.57 39.29
C ALA A 680 -89.38 10.94 39.04
N VAL A 681 -88.79 11.78 39.91
CA VAL A 681 -87.37 12.17 39.85
C VAL A 681 -86.47 10.95 40.02
N ARG A 682 -86.78 10.03 40.95
CA ARG A 682 -86.01 8.80 41.14
C ARG A 682 -86.10 7.87 39.92
N THR A 683 -87.30 7.66 39.39
CA THR A 683 -87.50 6.85 38.18
C THR A 683 -86.72 7.43 36.99
N ALA A 684 -86.70 8.76 36.83
CA ALA A 684 -85.93 9.43 35.79
C ALA A 684 -84.40 9.30 36.01
N ALA A 685 -83.93 9.36 37.27
CA ALA A 685 -82.54 9.11 37.62
C ALA A 685 -82.13 7.65 37.35
N ASP A 686 -82.95 6.67 37.73
CA ASP A 686 -82.71 5.25 37.46
C ASP A 686 -82.60 4.99 35.95
N HIS A 687 -83.47 5.61 35.13
CA HIS A 687 -83.41 5.52 33.66
C HIS A 687 -82.19 6.22 33.04
N LEU A 688 -81.63 7.24 33.70
CA LEU A 688 -80.39 7.88 33.28
C LEU A 688 -79.18 7.03 33.68
N GLU A 689 -79.21 6.41 34.86
CA GLU A 689 -78.17 5.52 35.36
C GLU A 689 -78.02 4.28 34.45
N GLU A 690 -79.13 3.66 34.03
CA GLU A 690 -79.09 2.54 33.06
C GLU A 690 -78.56 2.95 31.68
N LYS A 691 -78.86 4.17 31.20
CA LYS A 691 -78.25 4.69 29.96
C LYS A 691 -76.75 4.88 30.11
N LEU A 692 -76.30 5.48 31.21
CA LEU A 692 -74.88 5.69 31.49
C LEU A 692 -74.15 4.35 31.69
N LYS A 693 -74.77 3.34 32.29
CA LYS A 693 -74.22 1.97 32.36
C LYS A 693 -74.04 1.37 30.96
N ALA A 694 -75.02 1.48 30.09
CA ALA A 694 -74.93 0.99 28.70
C ALA A 694 -73.84 1.73 27.90
N GLU A 695 -73.74 3.04 28.06
CA GLU A 695 -72.69 3.87 27.43
C GLU A 695 -71.29 3.52 27.98
N ILE A 696 -71.14 3.31 29.28
CA ILE A 696 -69.90 2.84 29.91
C ILE A 696 -69.51 1.44 29.44
N LEU A 697 -70.47 0.54 29.19
CA LEU A 697 -70.19 -0.79 28.63
C LEU A 697 -69.74 -0.68 27.17
N PHE A 698 -70.44 0.09 26.34
CA PHE A 698 -70.06 0.32 24.94
C PHE A 698 -68.66 0.94 24.83
N LEU A 699 -68.35 1.96 25.64
CA LEU A 699 -67.03 2.59 25.67
C LEU A 699 -65.94 1.64 26.17
N LYS A 700 -66.25 0.71 27.08
CA LYS A 700 -65.32 -0.35 27.49
C LYS A 700 -65.06 -1.37 26.38
N GLU A 701 -66.09 -1.80 25.67
CA GLU A 701 -65.95 -2.71 24.52
C GLU A 701 -65.15 -2.04 23.39
N GLN A 702 -65.38 -0.75 23.12
CA GLN A 702 -64.58 0.03 22.18
C GLN A 702 -63.12 0.16 22.63
N ILE A 703 -62.85 0.57 23.88
CA ILE A 703 -61.49 0.67 24.42
C ILE A 703 -60.78 -0.69 24.38
N GLN A 704 -61.48 -1.79 24.69
CA GLN A 704 -60.90 -3.14 24.64
C GLN A 704 -60.59 -3.59 23.20
N ALA A 705 -61.42 -3.21 22.22
CA ALA A 705 -61.13 -3.44 20.81
C ALA A 705 -59.94 -2.59 20.32
N GLU A 706 -59.87 -1.31 20.70
CA GLU A 706 -58.74 -0.43 20.41
C GLU A 706 -57.44 -0.89 21.09
N GLN A 707 -57.52 -1.42 22.31
CA GLN A 707 -56.39 -2.04 23.00
C GLN A 707 -55.91 -3.31 22.28
N CYS A 708 -56.81 -4.21 21.89
CA CYS A 708 -56.44 -5.40 21.11
C CYS A 708 -55.80 -5.01 19.77
N LEU A 709 -56.35 -4.02 19.05
CA LEU A 709 -55.74 -3.52 17.81
C LEU A 709 -54.36 -2.88 18.05
N LYS A 710 -54.19 -2.16 19.17
CA LYS A 710 -52.90 -1.59 19.59
C LYS A 710 -51.88 -2.69 19.92
N GLU A 711 -52.27 -3.71 20.68
CA GLU A 711 -51.41 -4.84 21.04
C GLU A 711 -50.93 -5.59 19.80
N ASN A 712 -51.83 -5.94 18.86
CA ASN A 712 -51.45 -6.56 17.59
C ASN A 712 -50.47 -5.69 16.75
N LEU A 713 -50.62 -4.36 16.81
CA LEU A 713 -49.76 -3.43 16.08
C LEU A 713 -48.41 -3.20 16.79
N GLU A 714 -48.39 -3.22 18.13
CA GLU A 714 -47.15 -3.23 18.91
C GLU A 714 -46.38 -4.54 18.71
N ASP A 715 -47.03 -5.70 18.69
CA ASP A 715 -46.40 -7.00 18.34
C ASP A 715 -45.84 -7.00 16.91
N THR A 716 -46.56 -6.41 15.95
CA THR A 716 -46.09 -6.27 14.56
C THR A 716 -44.85 -5.38 14.48
N LEU A 717 -44.87 -4.21 15.12
CA LEU A 717 -43.71 -3.31 15.18
C LEU A 717 -42.55 -3.92 15.98
N GLN A 718 -42.82 -4.73 17.01
CA GLN A 718 -41.81 -5.46 17.77
C GLN A 718 -41.08 -6.48 16.88
N LEU A 719 -41.82 -7.22 16.05
CA LEU A 719 -41.27 -8.14 15.04
C LEU A 719 -40.46 -7.40 13.96
N GLU A 720 -40.94 -6.26 13.45
CA GLU A 720 -40.18 -5.42 12.51
C GLU A 720 -38.89 -4.89 13.17
N ILE A 721 -38.95 -4.44 14.42
CA ILE A 721 -37.80 -3.99 15.20
C ILE A 721 -36.82 -5.15 15.47
N GLU A 722 -37.29 -6.38 15.64
CA GLU A 722 -36.46 -7.56 15.82
C GLU A 722 -35.79 -8.01 14.52
N GLY A 723 -36.50 -8.00 13.39
CA GLY A 723 -35.90 -8.16 12.05
C GLY A 723 -34.84 -7.09 11.76
N CYS A 724 -35.13 -5.82 12.02
CA CYS A 724 -34.14 -4.74 11.90
C CYS A 724 -32.91 -4.95 12.81
N LYS A 725 -33.08 -5.46 14.04
CA LYS A 725 -31.96 -5.82 14.92
C LYS A 725 -31.14 -6.97 14.33
N GLU A 726 -31.77 -8.00 13.78
CA GLU A 726 -31.07 -9.12 13.14
C GLU A 726 -30.29 -8.66 11.89
N GLU A 727 -30.86 -7.80 11.05
CA GLU A 727 -30.15 -7.19 9.91
C GLU A 727 -28.98 -6.29 10.36
N ILE A 728 -29.15 -5.50 11.44
CA ILE A 728 -28.08 -4.69 12.02
C ILE A 728 -27.00 -5.55 12.67
N VAL A 729 -27.35 -6.67 13.31
CA VAL A 729 -26.38 -7.62 13.88
C VAL A 729 -25.64 -8.38 12.78
N PHE A 730 -26.32 -8.77 11.70
CA PHE A 730 -25.69 -9.41 10.54
C PHE A 730 -24.76 -8.44 9.81
N SER A 731 -25.20 -7.20 9.58
CA SER A 731 -24.38 -6.13 8.97
C SER A 731 -23.21 -5.72 9.88
N GLY A 732 -23.44 -5.67 11.19
CA GLY A 732 -22.42 -5.41 12.20
C GLY A 732 -21.39 -6.54 12.30
N PHE A 733 -21.82 -7.79 12.18
CA PHE A 733 -20.93 -8.95 12.09
C PHE A 733 -20.14 -8.93 10.78
N PHE A 734 -20.75 -8.55 9.65
CA PHE A 734 -20.06 -8.38 8.38
C PHE A 734 -19.00 -7.26 8.43
N LEU A 735 -19.35 -6.10 8.99
CA LEU A 735 -18.42 -4.99 9.24
C LEU A 735 -17.32 -5.39 10.22
N GLN A 736 -17.63 -6.16 11.27
CA GLN A 736 -16.63 -6.65 12.21
C GLN A 736 -15.70 -7.68 11.55
N LEU A 737 -16.20 -8.52 10.64
CA LEU A 737 -15.39 -9.42 9.81
C LEU A 737 -14.49 -8.62 8.87
N GLN A 738 -15.03 -7.60 8.21
CA GLN A 738 -14.31 -6.72 7.28
C GLN A 738 -13.22 -5.92 8.01
N ASN A 739 -13.51 -5.35 9.18
CA ASN A 739 -12.54 -4.65 10.02
C ASN A 739 -11.48 -5.62 10.54
N SER A 740 -11.85 -6.83 10.98
CA SER A 740 -10.88 -7.86 11.37
C SER A 740 -9.98 -8.28 10.21
N LEU A 741 -10.51 -8.33 8.99
CA LEU A 741 -9.76 -8.69 7.79
C LEU A 741 -8.84 -7.55 7.34
N SER A 742 -9.26 -6.29 7.50
CA SER A 742 -8.44 -5.08 7.33
C SER A 742 -7.29 -5.03 8.33
N GLU A 743 -7.58 -5.18 9.63
CA GLU A 743 -6.57 -5.25 10.70
C GLU A 743 -5.59 -6.40 10.45
N LYS A 744 -6.08 -7.56 9.97
CA LYS A 744 -5.19 -8.68 9.61
C LYS A 744 -4.33 -8.35 8.39
N SER A 745 -4.84 -7.62 7.40
CA SER A 745 -4.04 -7.10 6.27
C SER A 745 -2.94 -6.16 6.75
N GLU A 746 -3.25 -5.16 7.59
CA GLU A 746 -2.26 -4.25 8.17
C GLU A 746 -1.22 -4.99 9.02
N THR A 747 -1.61 -5.99 9.82
CA THR A 747 -0.64 -6.82 10.55
C THR A 747 0.23 -7.66 9.61
N LEU A 748 -0.27 -8.08 8.45
CA LEU A 748 0.49 -8.85 7.48
C LEU A 748 1.46 -7.95 6.70
N GLU A 749 1.04 -6.76 6.28
CA GLU A 749 1.89 -5.74 5.66
C GLU A 749 3.00 -5.25 6.61
N THR A 750 2.68 -5.00 7.89
CA THR A 750 3.70 -4.62 8.88
C THR A 750 4.66 -5.76 9.21
N ILE A 751 4.20 -7.02 9.28
CA ILE A 751 5.09 -8.19 9.38
C ILE A 751 5.94 -8.34 8.11
N GLN A 752 5.41 -8.05 6.93
CA GLN A 752 6.15 -8.11 5.66
C GLN A 752 7.20 -6.99 5.55
N GLY A 753 6.91 -5.79 6.06
CA GLY A 753 7.87 -4.70 6.21
C GLY A 753 8.96 -4.98 7.28
N LEU A 754 8.61 -5.63 8.39
CA LEU A 754 9.58 -6.12 9.37
C LEU A 754 10.46 -7.23 8.77
N LYS A 755 9.87 -8.12 7.95
CA LYS A 755 10.61 -9.17 7.23
C LYS A 755 11.62 -8.57 6.27
N THR A 756 11.25 -7.61 5.41
CA THR A 756 12.20 -6.97 4.48
C THR A 756 13.26 -6.16 5.23
N ASN A 757 12.92 -5.53 6.36
CA ASN A 757 13.90 -4.85 7.21
C ASN A 757 14.90 -5.83 7.84
N LEU A 758 14.45 -6.99 8.32
CA LEU A 758 15.32 -8.05 8.85
C LEU A 758 16.16 -8.72 7.74
N GLU A 759 15.62 -8.90 6.54
CA GLU A 759 16.37 -9.36 5.36
C GLU A 759 17.46 -8.35 4.96
N GLN A 760 17.18 -7.04 5.07
CA GLN A 760 18.20 -6.00 4.90
C GLN A 760 19.26 -6.04 6.01
N GLN A 761 18.87 -6.11 7.28
CA GLN A 761 19.81 -6.21 8.41
C GLN A 761 20.71 -7.46 8.30
N LEU A 762 20.15 -8.61 7.89
CA LEU A 762 20.92 -9.82 7.62
C LEU A 762 21.90 -9.64 6.46
N LYS A 763 21.53 -8.88 5.42
CA LYS A 763 22.41 -8.55 4.29
C LYS A 763 23.54 -7.59 4.68
N GLU A 764 23.29 -6.64 5.57
CA GLU A 764 24.28 -5.72 6.15
C GLU A 764 25.22 -6.44 7.14
N LEU A 765 24.71 -7.37 7.95
CA LEU A 765 25.52 -8.23 8.81
C LEU A 765 26.36 -9.23 7.99
N SER A 766 25.83 -9.74 6.87
CA SER A 766 26.57 -10.59 5.93
C SER A 766 27.71 -9.84 5.25
N SER A 767 27.49 -8.60 4.80
CA SER A 767 28.55 -7.81 4.15
C SER A 767 29.64 -7.38 5.14
N THR A 768 29.28 -6.99 6.37
CA THR A 768 30.25 -6.66 7.42
C THR A 768 31.04 -7.88 7.89
N LYS A 769 30.41 -9.06 8.00
CA LYS A 769 31.11 -10.33 8.24
C LYS A 769 32.14 -10.60 7.14
N SER A 770 31.75 -10.56 5.86
CA SER A 770 32.64 -10.83 4.74
C SER A 770 33.82 -9.85 4.65
N ALA A 771 33.61 -8.59 5.01
CA ALA A 771 34.70 -7.60 5.10
C ALA A 771 35.71 -7.93 6.21
N LEU A 772 35.24 -8.35 7.40
CA LEU A 772 36.11 -8.77 8.50
C LEU A 772 36.89 -10.06 8.17
N GLU A 773 36.25 -11.01 7.48
CA GLU A 773 36.91 -12.23 7.01
C GLU A 773 38.04 -11.91 6.02
N SER A 774 37.86 -10.94 5.12
CA SER A 774 38.94 -10.46 4.23
C SER A 774 40.09 -9.82 5.01
N GLN A 775 39.81 -8.95 5.99
CA GLN A 775 40.85 -8.31 6.81
C GLN A 775 41.68 -9.32 7.61
N VAL A 776 41.04 -10.40 8.10
CA VAL A 776 41.73 -11.50 8.79
C VAL A 776 42.65 -12.28 7.83
N LEU A 777 42.26 -12.45 6.56
CA LEU A 777 43.12 -13.05 5.54
C LEU A 777 44.31 -12.14 5.17
N ASP A 778 44.08 -10.84 4.95
CA ASP A 778 45.13 -9.87 4.61
C ASP A 778 46.19 -9.76 5.73
N GLU A 779 45.77 -9.66 6.99
CA GLU A 779 46.69 -9.64 8.14
C GLU A 779 47.36 -11.01 8.36
N ARG A 780 46.73 -12.13 8.02
CA ARG A 780 47.36 -13.46 8.03
C ARG A 780 48.47 -13.56 6.98
N ASP A 781 48.22 -13.14 5.74
CA ASP A 781 49.22 -13.13 4.67
C ASP A 781 50.35 -12.14 4.97
N LYS A 782 50.06 -11.04 5.65
CA LYS A 782 51.04 -10.06 6.13
C LYS A 782 51.88 -10.63 7.28
N ALA A 783 51.28 -11.33 8.25
CA ALA A 783 52.00 -12.05 9.30
C ALA A 783 52.88 -13.17 8.72
N GLN A 784 52.40 -13.91 7.71
CA GLN A 784 53.18 -14.94 7.02
C GLN A 784 54.37 -14.34 6.24
N ARG A 785 54.19 -13.18 5.58
CA ARG A 785 55.30 -12.43 4.96
C ARG A 785 56.33 -11.99 5.99
N LEU A 786 55.90 -11.38 7.09
CA LEU A 786 56.78 -10.96 8.20
C LEU A 786 57.51 -12.16 8.84
N GLN A 787 56.87 -13.33 8.94
CA GLN A 787 57.54 -14.55 9.38
C GLN A 787 58.63 -14.98 8.39
N THR A 788 58.36 -14.98 7.07
CA THR A 788 59.40 -15.31 6.08
C THR A 788 60.54 -14.30 6.04
N GLU A 789 60.27 -13.01 6.28
CA GLU A 789 61.31 -11.98 6.43
C GLU A 789 62.13 -12.21 7.71
N LEU A 790 61.48 -12.57 8.83
CA LEU A 790 62.13 -12.90 10.09
C LEU A 790 63.01 -14.15 9.96
N ASP A 791 62.51 -15.23 9.37
CA ASP A 791 63.24 -16.49 9.13
C ASP A 791 64.50 -16.24 8.27
N VAL A 792 64.37 -15.44 7.20
CA VAL A 792 65.50 -15.01 6.35
C VAL A 792 66.49 -14.16 7.15
N SER A 793 66.02 -13.24 8.00
CA SER A 793 66.88 -12.41 8.84
C SER A 793 67.63 -13.22 9.90
N GLU A 794 66.99 -14.22 10.50
CA GLU A 794 67.59 -15.13 11.48
C GLU A 794 68.62 -16.03 10.79
N GLN A 795 68.33 -16.51 9.57
CA GLN A 795 69.28 -17.29 8.77
C GLN A 795 70.51 -16.46 8.39
N VAL A 796 70.32 -15.21 7.92
CA VAL A 796 71.42 -14.28 7.67
C VAL A 796 72.23 -14.01 8.94
N GLN A 797 71.57 -13.87 10.10
CA GLN A 797 72.27 -13.69 11.38
C GLN A 797 73.06 -14.94 11.80
N LYS A 798 72.50 -16.15 11.63
CA LYS A 798 73.21 -17.43 11.84
C LYS A 798 74.45 -17.53 10.97
N ASP A 799 74.35 -17.15 9.70
CA ASP A 799 75.48 -17.23 8.76
C ASP A 799 76.54 -16.15 9.03
N PHE A 800 76.16 -14.95 9.48
CA PHE A 800 77.10 -13.96 10.04
C PHE A 800 77.82 -14.49 11.31
N VAL A 801 77.12 -15.23 12.17
CA VAL A 801 77.72 -15.87 13.35
C VAL A 801 78.70 -16.98 12.94
N LYS A 802 78.33 -17.89 12.03
CA LYS A 802 79.24 -18.91 11.49
C LYS A 802 80.49 -18.30 10.83
N LEU A 803 80.30 -17.26 10.02
CA LEU A 803 81.38 -16.58 9.32
C LEU A 803 82.33 -15.87 10.29
N SER A 804 81.80 -15.18 11.31
CA SER A 804 82.62 -14.50 12.32
C SER A 804 83.32 -15.47 13.28
N GLN A 805 82.66 -16.56 13.70
CA GLN A 805 83.30 -17.66 14.45
C GLN A 805 84.43 -18.30 13.64
N THR A 806 84.21 -18.60 12.36
CA THR A 806 85.24 -19.15 11.47
C THR A 806 86.41 -18.17 11.34
N LEU A 807 86.14 -16.89 11.07
CA LEU A 807 87.17 -15.86 10.99
C LEU A 807 87.98 -15.77 12.30
N GLN A 808 87.32 -15.84 13.45
CA GLN A 808 87.97 -15.81 14.77
C GLN A 808 88.85 -17.05 15.01
N VAL A 809 88.41 -18.24 14.60
CA VAL A 809 89.22 -19.47 14.63
C VAL A 809 90.45 -19.35 13.72
N GLN A 810 90.31 -18.79 12.51
CA GLN A 810 91.46 -18.60 11.61
C GLN A 810 92.43 -17.53 12.12
N LEU A 811 91.94 -16.45 12.71
CA LEU A 811 92.78 -15.42 13.35
C LEU A 811 93.56 -15.98 14.55
N GLU A 812 92.94 -16.81 15.38
CA GLU A 812 93.64 -17.45 16.50
C GLU A 812 94.62 -18.55 16.02
N ARG A 813 94.31 -19.28 14.93
CA ARG A 813 95.27 -20.17 14.25
C ARG A 813 96.49 -19.41 13.69
N ILE A 814 96.28 -18.21 13.13
CA ILE A 814 97.37 -17.32 12.67
C ILE A 814 98.19 -16.82 13.87
N ARG A 815 97.55 -16.51 14.99
CA ARG A 815 98.21 -16.08 16.24
C ARG A 815 99.06 -17.19 16.88
N GLN A 816 98.65 -18.44 16.74
CA GLN A 816 99.34 -19.64 17.22
C GLN A 816 100.34 -20.23 16.19
N ALA A 817 100.64 -19.51 15.10
CA ALA A 817 101.53 -19.99 14.05
C ALA A 817 102.98 -19.50 14.26
N ASP A 818 103.86 -20.41 14.69
CA ASP A 818 105.28 -20.12 14.99
C ASP A 818 106.15 -19.70 13.76
N SER A 819 105.59 -19.61 12.55
CA SER A 819 106.32 -19.22 11.35
C SER A 819 105.46 -18.59 10.25
N LEU A 820 106.07 -17.69 9.46
CA LEU A 820 105.41 -17.00 8.34
C LEU A 820 104.91 -17.95 7.24
N ASP A 821 105.55 -19.10 7.05
CA ASP A 821 105.10 -20.10 6.07
C ASP A 821 103.87 -20.86 6.54
N ARG A 822 103.74 -21.10 7.85
CA ARG A 822 102.52 -21.67 8.45
C ARG A 822 101.33 -20.70 8.28
N ILE A 823 101.56 -19.40 8.45
CA ILE A 823 100.56 -18.35 8.21
C ILE A 823 100.14 -18.30 6.72
N ARG A 824 101.09 -18.44 5.78
CA ARG A 824 100.78 -18.49 4.34
C ARG A 824 99.93 -19.70 3.93
N VAL A 825 100.11 -20.86 4.56
CA VAL A 825 99.23 -22.03 4.33
C VAL A 825 97.81 -21.72 4.82
N ILE A 826 97.65 -21.25 6.06
CA ILE A 826 96.33 -20.91 6.63
C ILE A 826 95.58 -19.91 5.75
N LEU A 827 96.25 -18.86 5.27
CA LEU A 827 95.65 -17.85 4.39
C LEU A 827 95.24 -18.41 3.01
N ASN A 828 96.01 -19.35 2.45
CA ASN A 828 95.67 -20.00 1.19
C ASN A 828 94.49 -20.97 1.34
N ASP A 829 94.41 -21.69 2.46
CA ASP A 829 93.28 -22.59 2.77
C ASP A 829 91.97 -21.81 3.02
N THR A 830 92.03 -20.52 3.36
CA THR A 830 90.85 -19.66 3.60
C THR A 830 90.22 -19.01 2.35
N ASN A 831 90.53 -19.48 1.14
CA ASN A 831 89.89 -19.00 -0.10
C ASN A 831 88.46 -19.56 -0.29
N LEU A 832 87.58 -19.25 0.67
CA LEU A 832 86.16 -19.61 0.65
C LEU A 832 85.42 -18.72 -0.35
N THR A 833 84.67 -19.35 -1.27
CA THR A 833 83.88 -18.63 -2.30
C THR A 833 82.38 -18.63 -2.03
N ASP A 834 81.93 -19.44 -1.09
CA ASP A 834 80.53 -19.63 -0.70
C ASP A 834 80.47 -19.92 0.81
N ILE A 835 79.44 -19.40 1.49
CA ILE A 835 79.15 -19.66 2.91
C ILE A 835 78.86 -21.16 3.15
N ASN A 836 78.32 -21.87 2.16
CA ASN A 836 78.09 -23.31 2.22
C ASN A 836 79.38 -24.17 2.25
N GLN A 837 80.56 -23.54 2.10
CA GLN A 837 81.88 -24.20 2.21
C GLN A 837 82.47 -24.09 3.64
N LEU A 838 81.78 -23.40 4.57
CA LEU A 838 82.15 -23.38 5.97
C LEU A 838 81.93 -24.77 6.59
N PRO A 839 82.89 -25.34 7.34
CA PRO A 839 82.67 -26.59 8.06
C PRO A 839 81.63 -26.38 9.17
N GLU A 840 80.77 -27.38 9.39
CA GLU A 840 79.91 -27.41 10.57
C GLU A 840 80.77 -27.52 11.84
N THR A 841 80.50 -26.65 12.81
CA THR A 841 81.25 -26.48 14.07
C THR A 841 80.48 -26.96 15.28
#